data_AF-A0A8K0F2T7-F1
#
_entry.id   AF-A0A8K0F2T7-F1
#
_cell.length_a   1.000
_cell.length_b   1.000
_cell.length_c   1.000
_cell.angle_alpha   90.00
_cell.angle_beta   90.00
_cell.angle_gamma   90.00
#
_symmetry.space_group_name_H-M   'P 1'
#
loop_
_entity.id
_entity.type
_entity.pdbx_description
1 polymer ?
#
loop_
_entity_poly.entity_id
_entity_poly.type
_entity_poly.pdbx_seq_one_letter_code
_entity_poly.pdbx_strand_id
1 'polypeptide(L)'
;MDEQIHCPRGVAARDVESSEDRQTDAGFPSLPEPREPEADLRMRSAVLFVLLAAGLVTAVPRVKRQSAAAAPARPTAPPVDDSLKTGITDAFGGESALSHSGIANFINNQPNDSSIIRALKGDIELNSISTNDFKTIPGNLLTELVDAEFEKITPAQIIGWLGNRKNQFNFEQLDLLSTRVSEEKFGQVLSGMKDTAEAAGPDARPTTPLSADVQEFLVRKFVEGAVNDTCAEMAAKLQTVSFMPEGITTENLDRLRGNSEQNCPAVADKVLEINGRGGRYCMMSAEARKEACEFAREAAGDQKDTHANLLKLPPFVDCLTAQDLEQAPTDTLIDLYDDGFFLNVVELPEGGNDIIRVKLDASDRMPKGDDLITFFNNVTNVEKLGPVASTIGDMIGDLSQLELPAMKKMKATISGSRVCNQGETQASLKGPSKEEKELDRKLLAAEMSDPASVSAATLQSLAGSLSELQPDEIENLSEEAVVGAITELAGEGFTGADARALIDKYKSGAAISGALSADQLSALGSLAGKLPTADIDQMSDADVRSSITTFASAKSEMSPQQIKKIAKKARTGNLLDQLANDEIDSFFDALPLKDLEDIADDIAADVANGDFSKFSDLPMTDAQATLVFEKMDEGLSEYDTDTVISMGNAVAGAKPDTLDKIPNDNFLEVIGVMSDQADFDANMNRKMAERVESEIYSDFSGFTQQNLDTIPADVIPDLSTENLDNVPADLCAAVAQKVASSERLFNTQEIRQQKHATNALKCLGKETSGDLGESDMATMGNLICGAEDAVLDRVDASGARTALENLQNCPTKCLSEDRKTKIQGLFATMTADAEPSQIDIDALAAIGLNAYCLPDDTIAGFSNDVVAEAVSLAESVDVVAEEQLALADSGCGIDRTAMFDKIVEATTGASSSRRKRSTTVYTCTQVQNLGNAAVSLTTAELSAMTSAEFTNCLETLGGLTGWSTEQLEAMRDKVFSDIAAAGSLTTAQVFKLGKIATAFTTTHLSALDLSDIDAVYNIAQHSGYSAAQTEAAFTRYLGSTAVSAISSEHLVGLSNFLGGMTAAQIAQIDSTAFTDSVANIGNLTGFSTDQFTALKEKAVTASGAISTWSTATFTNVGTVAAGLTEAELTALTDAQVPAVTPGAIALIPASTLANGLSTAQLGLLSMEQAQAVTNDQYSALSTEQKAAVDLAQYGSADVADAPPRSGVSAVHACVMLVFSAVLIRLL
;
A
#
# COMPACT_ATOMS: atom_id res chain seq x y z
N MET A 1 20.99 4.65 68.42
CA MET A 1 22.15 4.10 69.14
C MET A 1 23.32 3.92 68.18
N ASP A 2 24.23 4.89 68.03
CA ASP A 2 24.11 6.36 68.10
C ASP A 2 25.44 6.95 67.61
N GLU A 3 25.39 7.80 66.57
CA GLU A 3 26.21 9.01 66.48
C GLU A 3 25.65 9.93 65.38
N GLN A 4 26.09 11.19 65.34
CA GLN A 4 25.32 12.29 64.75
C GLN A 4 26.26 13.38 64.19
N ILE A 5 25.72 14.26 63.33
CA ILE A 5 26.23 15.61 62.97
C ILE A 5 27.21 15.73 61.76
N HIS A 6 26.84 16.67 60.88
CA HIS A 6 27.63 17.46 59.90
C HIS A 6 27.98 16.96 58.48
N CYS A 7 27.47 17.74 57.51
CA CYS A 7 28.19 18.12 56.28
C CYS A 7 29.29 19.17 56.59
N PRO A 8 30.38 19.23 55.83
CA PRO A 8 31.27 20.40 55.77
C PRO A 8 30.95 21.33 54.59
N ARG A 9 31.02 22.65 54.82
CA ARG A 9 31.04 23.70 53.77
C ARG A 9 32.46 24.23 53.59
N GLY A 10 32.81 24.58 52.34
CA GLY A 10 33.83 25.60 52.01
C GLY A 10 35.17 25.08 51.45
N VAL A 11 36.10 25.94 51.00
CA VAL A 11 36.00 27.38 50.61
C VAL A 11 37.33 27.80 49.94
N ALA A 12 37.28 28.74 48.99
CA ALA A 12 38.42 29.54 48.46
C ALA A 12 39.58 28.79 47.72
N ALA A 13 40.43 29.44 46.92
CA ALA A 13 40.31 30.65 46.06
C ALA A 13 41.63 30.83 45.25
N ARG A 14 41.56 31.52 44.10
CA ARG A 14 42.60 32.32 43.40
C ARG A 14 42.06 32.69 41.99
N ASP A 15 42.31 33.86 41.40
CA ASP A 15 42.91 35.13 41.88
C ASP A 15 42.51 36.28 40.90
N VAL A 16 42.75 37.56 41.27
CA VAL A 16 42.72 38.79 40.43
C VAL A 16 41.36 39.48 40.08
N GLU A 17 41.20 40.72 40.59
CA GLU A 17 40.65 42.00 40.01
C GLU A 17 39.44 41.97 39.02
N SER A 18 38.47 42.90 38.98
CA SER A 18 38.08 44.17 39.67
C SER A 18 36.73 44.65 39.05
N SER A 19 35.92 45.63 39.49
CA SER A 19 35.79 46.48 40.71
C SER A 19 34.38 47.11 40.78
N GLU A 20 33.81 47.18 42.00
CA GLU A 20 32.98 48.27 42.57
C GLU A 20 31.65 48.75 41.92
N ASP A 21 30.56 48.46 42.67
CA ASP A 21 29.60 49.42 43.27
C ASP A 21 28.27 49.90 42.61
N ARG A 22 27.20 49.62 43.40
CA ARG A 22 25.92 50.34 43.66
C ARG A 22 24.81 50.24 42.59
N GLN A 23 23.55 49.81 42.88
CA GLN A 23 22.65 49.82 44.07
C GLN A 23 21.75 51.09 44.16
N THR A 24 20.50 50.90 44.62
CA THR A 24 19.43 51.90 44.90
C THR A 24 18.67 52.42 43.65
N ASP A 25 17.34 52.67 43.65
CA ASP A 25 16.24 52.19 44.52
C ASP A 25 14.83 52.41 43.89
N ALA A 26 13.80 51.79 44.51
CA ALA A 26 12.35 52.09 44.57
C ALA A 26 11.57 52.96 43.53
N GLY A 27 10.31 52.60 43.22
CA GLY A 27 9.32 53.56 42.66
C GLY A 27 7.98 53.06 42.05
N PHE A 28 6.98 52.73 42.88
CA PHE A 28 5.53 52.70 42.50
C PHE A 28 4.88 54.09 42.72
N PRO A 29 3.60 54.39 42.34
CA PRO A 29 2.63 53.77 41.40
C PRO A 29 1.86 54.81 40.49
N SER A 30 0.77 54.35 39.82
CA SER A 30 -0.58 54.99 39.73
C SER A 30 -1.18 55.37 38.34
N LEU A 31 -2.50 55.08 38.24
CA LEU A 31 -3.52 55.44 37.21
C LEU A 31 -4.19 56.80 37.58
N PRO A 32 -4.90 57.56 36.69
CA PRO A 32 -6.09 57.08 35.93
C PRO A 32 -6.46 57.76 34.57
N GLU A 33 -7.59 57.31 34.01
CA GLU A 33 -8.44 57.93 32.96
C GLU A 33 -9.13 59.27 33.42
N PRO A 34 -10.08 59.96 32.70
CA PRO A 34 -10.79 59.63 31.43
C PRO A 34 -11.13 60.79 30.43
N ARG A 35 -11.83 60.41 29.32
CA ARG A 35 -12.88 61.12 28.52
C ARG A 35 -12.63 61.53 27.05
N GLU A 36 -13.71 61.31 26.28
CA GLU A 36 -14.13 61.81 24.95
C GLU A 36 -14.39 63.36 24.94
N PRO A 37 -14.86 64.06 23.86
CA PRO A 37 -15.55 63.56 22.64
C PRO A 37 -15.35 64.34 21.30
N GLU A 38 -16.22 64.02 20.32
CA GLU A 38 -16.60 64.79 19.11
C GLU A 38 -15.56 64.96 17.96
N ALA A 39 -15.93 65.29 16.71
CA ALA A 39 -17.07 64.91 15.85
C ALA A 39 -16.93 65.53 14.42
N ASP A 40 -17.50 64.86 13.42
CA ASP A 40 -18.25 65.40 12.26
C ASP A 40 -17.56 66.03 10.99
N LEU A 41 -18.12 65.60 9.85
CA LEU A 41 -18.54 66.39 8.65
C LEU A 41 -17.69 66.53 7.35
N ARG A 42 -18.44 66.35 6.24
CA ARG A 42 -18.26 66.76 4.80
C ARG A 42 -17.48 65.80 3.89
N MET A 43 -17.96 65.30 2.74
CA MET A 43 -18.98 65.63 1.69
C MET A 43 -18.43 66.18 0.36
N ARG A 44 -18.69 65.40 -0.72
CA ARG A 44 -19.09 65.79 -2.10
C ARG A 44 -18.12 66.56 -3.03
N SER A 45 -17.78 65.93 -4.18
CA SER A 45 -18.21 66.27 -5.58
C SER A 45 -17.32 65.52 -6.60
N ALA A 46 -17.70 64.90 -7.73
CA ALA A 46 -18.89 64.84 -8.63
C ALA A 46 -18.79 65.63 -9.97
N VAL A 47 -19.36 65.06 -11.06
CA VAL A 47 -19.59 65.60 -12.44
C VAL A 47 -18.35 65.55 -13.40
N LEU A 48 -18.30 64.89 -14.58
CA LEU A 48 -19.09 64.84 -15.86
C LEU A 48 -18.76 65.99 -16.88
N PHE A 49 -18.73 65.85 -18.23
CA PHE A 49 -18.91 64.75 -19.23
C PHE A 49 -18.40 65.22 -20.65
N VAL A 50 -18.71 64.49 -21.75
CA VAL A 50 -18.63 64.89 -23.21
C VAL A 50 -17.20 64.86 -23.84
N LEU A 51 -16.82 64.02 -24.84
CA LEU A 51 -17.26 63.81 -26.26
C LEU A 51 -16.87 65.00 -27.20
N LEU A 52 -16.55 64.94 -28.50
CA LEU A 52 -16.34 63.97 -29.63
C LEU A 52 -15.53 64.75 -30.71
N ALA A 53 -14.82 64.26 -31.76
CA ALA A 53 -14.42 62.96 -32.35
C ALA A 53 -13.03 63.21 -33.05
N ALA A 54 -12.48 62.60 -34.13
CA ALA A 54 -12.68 61.50 -35.11
C ALA A 54 -11.30 61.29 -35.83
N GLY A 55 -10.99 60.31 -36.69
CA GLY A 55 -11.69 59.13 -37.20
C GLY A 55 -11.42 58.87 -38.70
N LEU A 56 -10.39 58.07 -39.08
CA LEU A 56 -10.15 57.64 -40.48
C LEU A 56 -9.09 56.50 -40.63
N VAL A 57 -9.51 55.22 -40.67
CA VAL A 57 -8.94 54.15 -41.54
C VAL A 57 -10.06 53.14 -41.83
N THR A 58 -10.21 52.76 -43.10
CA THR A 58 -11.14 51.75 -43.63
C THR A 58 -10.37 50.71 -44.45
N ALA A 59 -10.82 49.47 -44.68
CA ALA A 59 -11.81 48.62 -44.01
C ALA A 59 -11.69 47.19 -44.59
N VAL A 60 -11.85 46.15 -43.76
CA VAL A 60 -12.11 44.75 -44.19
C VAL A 60 -13.10 44.16 -43.17
N PRO A 61 -14.19 43.46 -43.58
CA PRO A 61 -15.29 43.15 -42.67
C PRO A 61 -15.00 41.96 -41.74
N ARG A 62 -15.23 42.14 -40.43
CA ARG A 62 -15.45 41.02 -39.50
C ARG A 62 -16.74 40.29 -39.89
N VAL A 63 -16.63 39.05 -40.34
CA VAL A 63 -17.77 38.14 -40.49
C VAL A 63 -18.30 37.79 -39.10
N LYS A 64 -19.63 37.91 -38.90
CA LYS A 64 -20.29 37.22 -37.78
C LYS A 64 -20.24 35.72 -38.05
N ARG A 65 -19.40 34.97 -37.31
CA ARG A 65 -19.75 33.58 -36.98
C ARG A 65 -20.74 33.58 -35.83
N GLN A 66 -21.53 32.52 -35.72
CA GLN A 66 -22.67 32.48 -34.79
C GLN A 66 -22.24 32.53 -33.32
N SER A 67 -23.22 32.82 -32.47
CA SER A 67 -23.17 32.51 -31.04
C SER A 67 -22.67 31.08 -30.81
N ALA A 68 -21.63 30.93 -30.00
CA ALA A 68 -21.52 29.73 -29.18
C ALA A 68 -22.83 29.59 -28.39
N ALA A 69 -23.32 28.37 -28.22
CA ALA A 69 -24.57 28.14 -27.51
C ALA A 69 -24.44 28.68 -26.07
N ALA A 70 -25.59 29.01 -25.45
CA ALA A 70 -25.63 28.97 -24.00
C ALA A 70 -25.28 27.53 -23.57
N ALA A 71 -24.64 27.37 -22.41
CA ALA A 71 -24.62 26.06 -21.76
C ALA A 71 -26.06 25.51 -21.71
N PRO A 72 -26.29 24.22 -21.99
CA PRO A 72 -27.63 23.67 -21.92
C PRO A 72 -28.17 23.94 -20.52
N ALA A 73 -29.30 24.65 -20.43
CA ALA A 73 -30.00 24.76 -19.16
C ALA A 73 -30.33 23.34 -18.69
N ARG A 74 -30.10 23.06 -17.39
CA ARG A 74 -30.47 21.79 -16.74
C ARG A 74 -31.84 21.35 -17.28
N PRO A 75 -31.95 20.15 -17.89
CA PRO A 75 -33.11 19.79 -18.70
C PRO A 75 -34.39 20.05 -17.92
N THR A 76 -35.24 20.93 -18.45
CA THR A 76 -36.49 21.32 -17.79
C THR A 76 -37.42 20.12 -17.85
N ALA A 77 -37.46 19.34 -16.76
CA ALA A 77 -38.15 18.07 -16.63
C ALA A 77 -39.49 18.03 -17.39
N PRO A 78 -39.79 16.93 -18.10
CA PRO A 78 -40.90 16.89 -19.03
C PRO A 78 -42.21 17.23 -18.32
N PRO A 79 -43.03 18.17 -18.85
CA PRO A 79 -44.32 18.46 -18.27
C PRO A 79 -45.15 17.17 -18.33
N VAL A 80 -45.54 16.67 -17.15
CA VAL A 80 -46.23 15.39 -16.99
C VAL A 80 -47.69 15.53 -17.44
N ASP A 81 -47.84 15.63 -18.76
CA ASP A 81 -49.11 15.70 -19.48
C ASP A 81 -49.83 14.35 -19.48
N ASP A 82 -51.12 14.37 -19.80
CA ASP A 82 -51.96 13.18 -19.67
C ASP A 82 -51.57 12.09 -20.70
N SER A 83 -50.92 12.45 -21.81
CA SER A 83 -50.26 11.51 -22.72
C SER A 83 -49.08 10.79 -22.07
N LEU A 84 -48.19 11.50 -21.38
CA LEU A 84 -47.06 10.86 -20.66
C LEU A 84 -47.56 9.99 -19.50
N LYS A 85 -48.59 10.40 -18.76
CA LYS A 85 -49.19 9.57 -17.68
C LYS A 85 -49.83 8.30 -18.22
N THR A 86 -50.62 8.41 -19.30
CA THR A 86 -51.24 7.25 -19.96
C THR A 86 -50.14 6.31 -20.45
N GLY A 87 -49.13 6.85 -21.13
CA GLY A 87 -47.98 6.11 -21.62
C GLY A 87 -47.17 5.36 -20.56
N ILE A 88 -46.88 6.00 -19.42
CA ILE A 88 -46.23 5.35 -18.27
C ILE A 88 -47.14 4.29 -17.66
N THR A 89 -48.45 4.53 -17.59
CA THR A 89 -49.44 3.56 -17.09
C THR A 89 -49.53 2.32 -18.00
N ASP A 90 -49.50 2.53 -19.32
CA ASP A 90 -49.51 1.45 -20.32
C ASP A 90 -48.18 0.67 -20.34
N ALA A 91 -47.04 1.36 -20.13
CA ALA A 91 -45.71 0.74 -20.14
C ALA A 91 -45.34 -0.01 -18.84
N PHE A 92 -45.81 0.46 -17.68
CA PHE A 92 -45.44 -0.06 -16.35
C PHE A 92 -46.65 -0.58 -15.52
N GLY A 93 -47.82 -0.72 -16.16
CA GLY A 93 -48.95 -1.50 -15.61
C GLY A 93 -49.85 -0.81 -14.59
N GLY A 94 -49.65 0.47 -14.25
CA GLY A 94 -50.55 1.20 -13.35
C GLY A 94 -50.20 2.66 -13.06
N GLU A 95 -51.20 3.46 -12.70
CA GLU A 95 -51.02 4.89 -12.34
C GLU A 95 -50.05 5.10 -11.15
N SER A 96 -49.81 4.06 -10.35
CA SER A 96 -48.87 4.07 -9.21
C SER A 96 -47.40 4.07 -9.60
N ALA A 97 -47.02 3.76 -10.85
CA ALA A 97 -45.62 3.79 -11.29
C ALA A 97 -44.96 5.16 -11.07
N LEU A 98 -45.72 6.26 -11.23
CA LEU A 98 -45.27 7.63 -10.95
C LEU A 98 -45.00 7.93 -9.46
N SER A 99 -45.27 6.99 -8.55
CA SER A 99 -44.90 7.10 -7.12
C SER A 99 -43.63 6.32 -6.75
N HIS A 100 -43.05 5.55 -7.67
CA HIS A 100 -41.76 4.89 -7.46
C HIS A 100 -40.63 5.90 -7.70
N SER A 101 -39.76 6.09 -6.71
CA SER A 101 -38.72 7.14 -6.72
C SER A 101 -37.76 7.01 -7.91
N GLY A 102 -37.30 5.79 -8.22
CA GLY A 102 -36.41 5.51 -9.35
C GLY A 102 -37.02 5.89 -10.71
N ILE A 103 -38.28 5.48 -10.97
CA ILE A 103 -39.00 5.80 -12.21
C ILE A 103 -39.16 7.32 -12.36
N ALA A 104 -39.60 8.00 -11.29
CA ALA A 104 -39.80 9.44 -11.29
C ALA A 104 -38.48 10.21 -11.52
N ASN A 105 -37.40 9.84 -10.82
CA ASN A 105 -36.09 10.48 -10.94
C ASN A 105 -35.49 10.29 -12.34
N PHE A 106 -35.56 9.08 -12.91
CA PHE A 106 -35.11 8.82 -14.27
C PHE A 106 -35.85 9.68 -15.29
N ILE A 107 -37.19 9.70 -15.24
CA ILE A 107 -38.02 10.46 -16.19
C ILE A 107 -37.81 11.97 -16.06
N ASN A 108 -37.62 12.48 -14.84
CA ASN A 108 -37.32 13.90 -14.60
C ASN A 108 -35.97 14.34 -15.17
N ASN A 109 -34.99 13.43 -15.27
CA ASN A 109 -33.66 13.70 -15.82
C ASN A 109 -33.58 13.54 -17.36
N GLN A 110 -34.63 13.06 -18.02
CA GLN A 110 -34.67 12.91 -19.47
C GLN A 110 -34.93 14.24 -20.20
N PRO A 111 -34.27 14.51 -21.35
CA PRO A 111 -34.65 15.61 -22.23
C PRO A 111 -36.06 15.42 -22.81
N ASN A 112 -36.86 16.49 -22.87
CA ASN A 112 -38.27 16.45 -23.27
C ASN A 112 -38.53 15.90 -24.69
N ASP A 113 -37.53 16.01 -25.57
CA ASP A 113 -37.59 15.54 -26.96
C ASP A 113 -36.95 14.14 -27.15
N SER A 114 -36.51 13.47 -26.08
CA SER A 114 -35.75 12.22 -26.17
C SER A 114 -36.56 11.08 -26.79
N SER A 115 -35.87 10.14 -27.42
CA SER A 115 -36.45 8.91 -27.97
C SER A 115 -37.20 8.11 -26.89
N ILE A 116 -36.69 8.11 -25.66
CA ILE A 116 -37.31 7.44 -24.50
C ILE A 116 -38.64 8.13 -24.11
N ILE A 117 -38.66 9.45 -23.91
CA ILE A 117 -39.89 10.19 -23.56
C ILE A 117 -40.94 10.09 -24.66
N ARG A 118 -40.52 10.12 -25.93
CA ARG A 118 -41.41 9.95 -27.08
C ARG A 118 -41.94 8.54 -27.25
N ALA A 119 -41.15 7.51 -26.91
CA ALA A 119 -41.63 6.13 -26.88
C ALA A 119 -42.66 5.92 -25.76
N LEU A 120 -42.39 6.45 -24.56
CA LEU A 120 -43.35 6.43 -23.46
C LEU A 120 -44.66 7.15 -23.84
N LYS A 121 -44.61 8.28 -24.53
CA LYS A 121 -45.82 8.96 -25.06
C LYS A 121 -46.56 8.23 -26.18
N GLY A 122 -46.02 7.13 -26.71
CA GLY A 122 -46.55 6.44 -27.88
C GLY A 122 -46.36 7.18 -29.22
N ASP A 123 -45.49 8.20 -29.27
CA ASP A 123 -45.14 8.91 -30.52
C ASP A 123 -44.27 8.04 -31.44
N ILE A 124 -43.55 7.06 -30.87
CA ILE A 124 -42.73 6.05 -31.54
C ILE A 124 -42.81 4.71 -30.79
N GLU A 125 -42.45 3.58 -31.42
CA GLU A 125 -42.36 2.28 -30.75
C GLU A 125 -41.01 2.08 -30.05
N LEU A 126 -40.96 1.32 -28.95
CA LEU A 126 -39.72 1.02 -28.19
C LEU A 126 -38.60 0.41 -29.07
N ASN A 127 -38.96 -0.40 -30.07
CA ASN A 127 -38.02 -0.97 -31.06
C ASN A 127 -37.27 0.08 -31.92
N SER A 128 -37.72 1.34 -31.90
CA SER A 128 -37.17 2.44 -32.71
C SER A 128 -36.30 3.43 -31.91
N ILE A 129 -36.17 3.23 -30.59
CA ILE A 129 -35.15 3.90 -29.76
C ILE A 129 -33.77 3.41 -30.22
N SER A 130 -32.80 4.31 -30.42
CA SER A 130 -31.46 3.88 -30.84
C SER A 130 -30.75 3.10 -29.72
N THR A 131 -29.91 2.12 -30.05
CA THR A 131 -29.12 1.37 -29.05
C THR A 131 -28.29 2.28 -28.12
N ASN A 132 -27.84 3.44 -28.62
CA ASN A 132 -27.09 4.40 -27.81
C ASN A 132 -27.94 5.19 -26.82
N ASP A 133 -29.23 5.41 -27.10
CA ASP A 133 -30.16 5.97 -26.10
C ASP A 133 -30.62 4.86 -25.15
N PHE A 134 -31.00 3.70 -25.71
CA PHE A 134 -31.60 2.59 -24.98
C PHE A 134 -30.72 2.04 -23.86
N LYS A 135 -29.40 1.97 -24.07
CA LYS A 135 -28.44 1.51 -23.06
C LYS A 135 -28.37 2.36 -21.78
N THR A 136 -28.93 3.57 -21.81
CA THR A 136 -28.98 4.49 -20.65
C THR A 136 -30.20 4.28 -19.74
N ILE A 137 -31.09 3.32 -20.07
CA ILE A 137 -32.21 2.90 -19.23
C ILE A 137 -31.66 2.04 -18.06
N PRO A 138 -31.96 2.33 -16.78
CA PRO A 138 -31.50 1.53 -15.64
C PRO A 138 -32.00 0.07 -15.61
N GLY A 139 -31.28 -0.79 -14.87
CA GLY A 139 -31.58 -2.22 -14.66
C GLY A 139 -33.00 -2.49 -14.15
N ASN A 140 -33.34 -1.91 -13.01
CA ASN A 140 -34.66 -1.96 -12.38
C ASN A 140 -35.78 -1.44 -13.30
N LEU A 141 -35.58 -0.29 -13.96
CA LEU A 141 -36.61 0.29 -14.81
C LEU A 141 -36.94 -0.60 -16.03
N LEU A 142 -35.96 -1.30 -16.61
CA LEU A 142 -36.25 -2.20 -17.74
C LEU A 142 -37.03 -3.46 -17.29
N THR A 143 -36.76 -3.96 -16.08
CA THR A 143 -37.45 -5.14 -15.54
C THR A 143 -38.88 -4.85 -15.07
N GLU A 144 -39.24 -3.59 -14.79
CA GLU A 144 -40.60 -3.15 -14.45
C GLU A 144 -41.56 -2.98 -15.65
N LEU A 145 -41.07 -3.01 -16.90
CA LEU A 145 -41.94 -2.92 -18.10
C LEU A 145 -42.95 -4.07 -18.15
N VAL A 146 -44.16 -3.84 -18.69
CA VAL A 146 -45.14 -4.90 -18.99
C VAL A 146 -44.69 -5.79 -20.15
N ASP A 147 -45.07 -7.07 -20.15
CA ASP A 147 -44.60 -8.07 -21.13
C ASP A 147 -44.83 -7.64 -22.59
N ALA A 148 -45.98 -7.04 -22.89
CA ALA A 148 -46.34 -6.59 -24.23
C ALA A 148 -45.45 -5.47 -24.77
N GLU A 149 -44.78 -4.70 -23.90
CA GLU A 149 -43.78 -3.71 -24.27
C GLU A 149 -42.36 -4.29 -24.27
N PHE A 150 -42.06 -5.16 -23.29
CA PHE A 150 -40.78 -5.86 -23.17
C PHE A 150 -40.49 -6.79 -24.37
N GLU A 151 -41.52 -7.46 -24.92
CA GLU A 151 -41.40 -8.26 -26.14
C GLU A 151 -40.89 -7.44 -27.35
N LYS A 152 -41.18 -6.14 -27.43
CA LYS A 152 -40.80 -5.27 -28.55
C LYS A 152 -39.32 -4.91 -28.58
N ILE A 153 -38.60 -5.03 -27.47
CA ILE A 153 -37.17 -4.69 -27.38
C ILE A 153 -36.37 -5.59 -28.35
N THR A 154 -35.48 -5.02 -29.16
CA THR A 154 -34.69 -5.77 -30.15
C THR A 154 -33.43 -6.41 -29.53
N PRO A 155 -32.90 -7.53 -30.08
CA PRO A 155 -31.64 -8.11 -29.60
C PRO A 155 -30.47 -7.11 -29.56
N ALA A 156 -30.36 -6.24 -30.57
CA ALA A 156 -29.31 -5.21 -30.63
C ALA A 156 -29.46 -4.12 -29.55
N GLN A 157 -30.67 -3.88 -29.02
CA GLN A 157 -30.88 -3.00 -27.87
C GLN A 157 -30.46 -3.70 -26.56
N ILE A 158 -30.79 -4.99 -26.40
CA ILE A 158 -30.38 -5.79 -25.23
C ILE A 158 -28.84 -5.91 -25.15
N ILE A 159 -28.17 -6.24 -26.26
CA ILE A 159 -26.71 -6.34 -26.34
C ILE A 159 -26.04 -5.03 -25.92
N GLY A 160 -26.51 -3.89 -26.46
CA GLY A 160 -25.95 -2.58 -26.12
C GLY A 160 -26.24 -2.12 -24.70
N TRP A 161 -27.30 -2.63 -24.07
CA TRP A 161 -27.69 -2.38 -22.68
C TRP A 161 -26.83 -3.18 -21.69
N LEU A 162 -26.68 -4.49 -21.92
CA LEU A 162 -25.77 -5.37 -21.14
C LEU A 162 -24.30 -4.90 -21.21
N GLY A 163 -23.91 -4.23 -22.30
CA GLY A 163 -22.59 -3.61 -22.45
C GLY A 163 -22.35 -2.31 -21.66
N ASN A 164 -23.31 -1.82 -20.87
CA ASN A 164 -23.15 -0.60 -20.07
C ASN A 164 -22.92 -0.90 -18.58
N ARG A 165 -21.66 -0.83 -18.12
CA ARG A 165 -21.28 -1.04 -16.72
C ARG A 165 -22.00 -0.12 -15.71
N LYS A 166 -22.39 1.10 -16.10
CA LYS A 166 -23.11 2.04 -15.21
C LYS A 166 -24.53 1.59 -14.84
N ASN A 167 -24.99 0.44 -15.32
CA ASN A 167 -26.30 -0.14 -14.99
C ASN A 167 -26.26 -1.15 -13.82
N GLN A 168 -25.06 -1.54 -13.31
CA GLN A 168 -24.85 -2.41 -12.13
C GLN A 168 -25.89 -3.53 -11.95
N PHE A 169 -25.84 -4.52 -12.86
CA PHE A 169 -26.81 -5.61 -12.89
C PHE A 169 -26.56 -6.63 -11.78
N ASN A 170 -27.60 -6.99 -11.01
CA ASN A 170 -27.55 -8.16 -10.13
C ASN A 170 -28.13 -9.40 -10.84
N PHE A 171 -27.84 -10.60 -10.31
CA PHE A 171 -28.24 -11.87 -10.92
C PHE A 171 -29.78 -12.00 -11.10
N GLU A 172 -30.58 -11.49 -10.15
CA GLU A 172 -32.05 -11.60 -10.18
C GLU A 172 -32.66 -10.80 -11.35
N GLN A 173 -32.17 -9.58 -11.61
CA GLN A 173 -32.56 -8.78 -12.77
C GLN A 173 -32.23 -9.48 -14.10
N LEU A 174 -31.14 -10.23 -14.14
CA LEU A 174 -30.69 -10.96 -15.33
C LEU A 174 -31.52 -12.25 -15.55
N ASP A 175 -31.86 -12.99 -14.48
CA ASP A 175 -32.75 -14.16 -14.57
C ASP A 175 -34.14 -13.77 -15.10
N LEU A 176 -34.69 -12.66 -14.59
CA LEU A 176 -35.90 -12.02 -15.10
C LEU A 176 -35.80 -11.64 -16.58
N LEU A 177 -34.62 -11.22 -17.08
CA LEU A 177 -34.42 -10.97 -18.50
C LEU A 177 -34.52 -12.26 -19.33
N SER A 178 -33.89 -13.37 -18.89
CA SER A 178 -33.96 -14.64 -19.63
C SER A 178 -35.35 -15.28 -19.64
N THR A 179 -36.09 -15.19 -18.52
CA THR A 179 -37.43 -15.80 -18.40
C THR A 179 -38.51 -15.04 -19.16
N ARG A 180 -38.29 -13.74 -19.43
CA ARG A 180 -39.22 -12.86 -20.16
C ARG A 180 -38.88 -12.67 -21.65
N VAL A 181 -37.79 -13.28 -22.14
CA VAL A 181 -37.41 -13.28 -23.56
C VAL A 181 -37.59 -14.68 -24.15
N SER A 182 -38.26 -14.78 -25.30
CA SER A 182 -38.40 -16.06 -26.02
C SER A 182 -37.04 -16.67 -26.37
N GLU A 183 -36.88 -17.99 -26.19
CA GLU A 183 -35.65 -18.77 -26.42
C GLU A 183 -34.89 -18.41 -27.73
N GLU A 184 -35.61 -18.28 -28.86
CA GLU A 184 -35.02 -17.89 -30.16
C GLU A 184 -34.37 -16.49 -30.11
N LYS A 185 -35.04 -15.52 -29.46
CA LYS A 185 -34.59 -14.13 -29.30
C LYS A 185 -33.44 -14.03 -28.30
N PHE A 186 -33.41 -14.88 -27.27
CA PHE A 186 -32.27 -14.99 -26.35
C PHE A 186 -31.05 -15.60 -27.07
N GLY A 187 -31.24 -16.64 -27.88
CA GLY A 187 -30.19 -17.19 -28.76
C GLY A 187 -29.62 -16.18 -29.75
N GLN A 188 -30.44 -15.25 -30.27
CA GLN A 188 -29.97 -14.13 -31.11
C GLN A 188 -29.14 -13.11 -30.32
N VAL A 189 -29.45 -12.85 -29.04
CA VAL A 189 -28.61 -12.01 -28.16
C VAL A 189 -27.25 -12.68 -27.95
N LEU A 190 -27.22 -13.97 -27.58
CA LEU A 190 -25.99 -14.75 -27.39
C LEU A 190 -25.09 -14.73 -28.64
N SER A 191 -25.66 -14.99 -29.82
CA SER A 191 -24.90 -14.95 -31.08
C SER A 191 -24.35 -13.56 -31.37
N GLY A 192 -25.13 -12.49 -31.14
CA GLY A 192 -24.69 -11.11 -31.37
C GLY A 192 -23.60 -10.64 -30.40
N MET A 193 -23.61 -11.10 -29.14
CA MET A 193 -22.52 -10.86 -28.18
C MET A 193 -21.24 -11.58 -28.63
N LYS A 194 -21.36 -12.84 -29.06
CA LYS A 194 -20.24 -13.60 -29.65
C LYS A 194 -19.65 -12.89 -30.87
N ASP A 195 -20.47 -12.52 -31.86
CA ASP A 195 -20.02 -11.87 -33.10
C ASP A 195 -19.32 -10.52 -32.82
N THR A 196 -19.77 -9.80 -31.78
CA THR A 196 -19.16 -8.54 -31.34
C THR A 196 -17.78 -8.76 -30.69
N ALA A 197 -17.60 -9.85 -29.93
CA ALA A 197 -16.32 -10.21 -29.33
C ALA A 197 -15.31 -10.74 -30.37
N GLU A 198 -15.73 -11.64 -31.26
CA GLU A 198 -14.83 -12.21 -32.30
C GLU A 198 -14.34 -11.15 -33.31
N ALA A 199 -15.08 -10.06 -33.49
CA ALA A 199 -14.68 -8.94 -34.33
C ALA A 199 -13.48 -8.12 -33.81
N ALA A 200 -13.07 -8.29 -32.55
CA ALA A 200 -11.92 -7.60 -31.96
C ALA A 200 -10.56 -8.20 -32.38
N GLY A 201 -10.53 -9.48 -32.75
CA GLY A 201 -9.29 -10.23 -33.03
C GLY A 201 -8.65 -10.85 -31.77
N PRO A 202 -7.65 -11.74 -31.93
CA PRO A 202 -7.14 -12.58 -30.84
C PRO A 202 -6.31 -11.83 -29.79
N ASP A 203 -5.67 -10.72 -30.15
CA ASP A 203 -4.68 -10.02 -29.32
C ASP A 203 -5.18 -8.67 -28.77
N ALA A 204 -6.46 -8.33 -28.98
CA ALA A 204 -7.03 -7.05 -28.57
C ALA A 204 -7.73 -7.15 -27.21
N ARG A 205 -7.31 -6.34 -26.23
CA ARG A 205 -8.13 -6.09 -25.02
C ARG A 205 -9.47 -5.48 -25.45
N PRO A 206 -10.63 -6.08 -25.13
CA PRO A 206 -11.93 -5.60 -25.60
C PRO A 206 -12.25 -4.24 -24.98
N THR A 207 -12.51 -3.24 -25.83
CA THR A 207 -12.66 -1.82 -25.42
C THR A 207 -13.96 -1.49 -24.68
N THR A 208 -14.82 -2.48 -24.44
CA THR A 208 -15.96 -2.42 -23.50
C THR A 208 -16.21 -3.82 -22.91
N PRO A 209 -15.65 -4.16 -21.74
CA PRO A 209 -15.89 -5.45 -21.10
C PRO A 209 -17.19 -5.42 -20.27
N LEU A 210 -17.94 -6.53 -20.31
CA LEU A 210 -19.12 -6.80 -19.48
C LEU A 210 -18.78 -6.75 -17.97
N SER A 211 -19.78 -6.70 -17.08
CA SER A 211 -19.57 -6.97 -15.65
C SER A 211 -19.45 -8.47 -15.39
N ALA A 212 -18.90 -8.86 -14.24
CA ALA A 212 -18.76 -10.27 -13.85
C ALA A 212 -20.13 -10.97 -13.77
N ASP A 213 -21.12 -10.33 -13.17
CA ASP A 213 -22.50 -10.83 -13.00
C ASP A 213 -23.15 -11.18 -14.33
N VAL A 214 -22.97 -10.32 -15.34
CA VAL A 214 -23.47 -10.56 -16.71
C VAL A 214 -22.76 -11.74 -17.36
N GLN A 215 -21.47 -11.95 -17.09
CA GLN A 215 -20.76 -13.13 -17.59
C GLN A 215 -21.24 -14.40 -16.90
N GLU A 216 -21.20 -14.45 -15.56
CA GLU A 216 -21.58 -15.60 -14.73
C GLU A 216 -23.00 -16.05 -15.07
N PHE A 217 -23.93 -15.11 -15.17
CA PHE A 217 -25.30 -15.36 -15.59
C PHE A 217 -25.41 -16.08 -16.94
N LEU A 218 -24.64 -15.64 -17.93
CA LEU A 218 -24.61 -16.25 -19.26
C LEU A 218 -24.02 -17.67 -19.21
N VAL A 219 -23.00 -17.93 -18.38
CA VAL A 219 -22.47 -19.29 -18.16
C VAL A 219 -23.51 -20.17 -17.49
N ARG A 220 -24.15 -19.68 -16.42
CA ARG A 220 -25.12 -20.45 -15.64
C ARG A 220 -26.35 -20.84 -16.45
N LYS A 221 -26.88 -19.94 -17.30
CA LYS A 221 -27.97 -20.29 -18.24
C LYS A 221 -27.53 -21.25 -19.35
N PHE A 222 -26.28 -21.17 -19.79
CA PHE A 222 -25.71 -22.14 -20.73
C PHE A 222 -25.62 -23.55 -20.11
N VAL A 223 -25.14 -23.67 -18.86
CA VAL A 223 -25.04 -24.95 -18.14
C VAL A 223 -26.42 -25.51 -17.77
N GLU A 224 -27.37 -24.68 -17.36
CA GLU A 224 -28.76 -25.08 -17.10
C GLU A 224 -29.46 -25.67 -18.33
N GLY A 225 -29.06 -25.25 -19.54
CA GLY A 225 -29.51 -25.81 -20.82
C GLY A 225 -28.77 -27.07 -21.31
N ALA A 226 -27.78 -27.59 -20.57
CA ALA A 226 -26.91 -28.69 -21.00
C ALA A 226 -27.24 -30.08 -20.38
N VAL A 227 -28.11 -30.12 -19.37
CA VAL A 227 -28.39 -31.28 -18.48
C VAL A 227 -28.90 -32.56 -19.20
N ASN A 228 -29.19 -32.51 -20.51
CA ASN A 228 -29.63 -33.67 -21.31
C ASN A 228 -28.82 -33.89 -22.61
N ASP A 229 -27.71 -33.18 -22.80
CA ASP A 229 -26.88 -33.28 -24.02
C ASP A 229 -26.00 -34.55 -24.02
N THR A 230 -25.59 -35.00 -25.21
CA THR A 230 -24.42 -35.90 -25.32
C THR A 230 -23.10 -35.13 -25.22
N CYS A 231 -22.01 -35.80 -24.86
CA CYS A 231 -20.68 -35.18 -24.79
C CYS A 231 -20.20 -34.54 -26.11
N ALA A 232 -20.71 -34.96 -27.26
CA ALA A 232 -20.44 -34.32 -28.55
C ALA A 232 -21.24 -33.01 -28.73
N GLU A 233 -22.46 -32.94 -28.20
CA GLU A 233 -23.30 -31.74 -28.20
C GLU A 233 -22.79 -30.73 -27.17
N MET A 234 -22.39 -31.16 -25.97
CA MET A 234 -21.70 -30.32 -24.98
C MET A 234 -20.40 -29.73 -25.55
N ALA A 235 -19.53 -30.54 -26.17
CA ALA A 235 -18.29 -30.06 -26.78
C ALA A 235 -18.52 -29.11 -27.98
N ALA A 236 -19.65 -29.27 -28.71
CA ALA A 236 -20.04 -28.36 -29.78
C ALA A 236 -20.65 -27.05 -29.23
N LYS A 237 -21.44 -27.12 -28.15
CA LYS A 237 -21.97 -25.95 -27.44
C LYS A 237 -20.84 -25.12 -26.81
N LEU A 238 -19.83 -25.75 -26.21
CA LEU A 238 -18.66 -25.05 -25.64
C LEU A 238 -17.91 -24.18 -26.68
N GLN A 239 -17.89 -24.56 -27.96
CA GLN A 239 -17.34 -23.74 -29.05
C GLN A 239 -18.12 -22.43 -29.35
N THR A 240 -19.24 -22.20 -28.67
CA THR A 240 -20.04 -20.97 -28.80
C THR A 240 -19.82 -19.96 -27.67
N VAL A 241 -19.17 -20.35 -26.56
CA VAL A 241 -18.98 -19.50 -25.36
C VAL A 241 -17.55 -18.99 -25.23
N SER A 242 -16.87 -18.81 -26.35
CA SER A 242 -15.43 -18.48 -26.46
C SER A 242 -15.05 -17.04 -26.06
N PHE A 243 -15.84 -16.38 -25.20
CA PHE A 243 -15.77 -14.95 -24.91
C PHE A 243 -15.66 -14.57 -23.41
N MET A 244 -15.54 -15.52 -22.50
CA MET A 244 -15.36 -15.25 -21.05
C MET A 244 -13.96 -14.65 -20.78
N PRO A 245 -13.82 -13.44 -20.20
CA PRO A 245 -12.53 -12.93 -19.75
C PRO A 245 -12.02 -13.59 -18.45
N GLU A 246 -12.90 -13.98 -17.52
CA GLU A 246 -12.54 -14.55 -16.20
C GLU A 246 -12.41 -16.10 -16.20
N GLY A 247 -12.58 -16.75 -17.36
CA GLY A 247 -12.51 -18.22 -17.48
C GLY A 247 -13.78 -18.92 -16.98
N ILE A 248 -13.64 -20.17 -16.53
CA ILE A 248 -14.75 -21.01 -16.02
C ILE A 248 -14.57 -21.18 -14.50
N THR A 249 -15.58 -20.80 -13.72
CA THR A 249 -15.57 -20.89 -12.25
C THR A 249 -15.72 -22.33 -11.73
N THR A 250 -15.36 -22.56 -10.47
CA THR A 250 -15.55 -23.83 -9.75
C THR A 250 -16.97 -24.37 -9.88
N GLU A 251 -18.00 -23.58 -9.53
CA GLU A 251 -19.40 -24.05 -9.59
C GLU A 251 -19.81 -24.52 -11.01
N ASN A 252 -19.21 -23.93 -12.06
CA ASN A 252 -19.45 -24.35 -13.44
C ASN A 252 -18.68 -25.64 -13.80
N LEU A 253 -17.44 -25.81 -13.33
CA LEU A 253 -16.70 -27.08 -13.44
C LEU A 253 -17.42 -28.20 -12.67
N ASP A 254 -17.93 -27.90 -11.48
CA ASP A 254 -18.59 -28.86 -10.61
C ASP A 254 -19.99 -29.24 -11.14
N ARG A 255 -20.70 -28.30 -11.77
CA ARG A 255 -21.96 -28.60 -12.48
C ARG A 255 -21.73 -29.34 -13.81
N LEU A 256 -20.56 -29.23 -14.44
CA LEU A 256 -20.13 -30.14 -15.51
C LEU A 256 -19.80 -31.55 -14.95
N ARG A 257 -19.05 -31.62 -13.84
CA ARG A 257 -18.68 -32.85 -13.11
C ARG A 257 -19.92 -33.63 -12.62
N GLY A 258 -20.94 -32.93 -12.11
CA GLY A 258 -22.21 -33.51 -11.70
C GLY A 258 -23.04 -34.14 -12.84
N ASN A 259 -22.75 -33.80 -14.10
CA ASN A 259 -23.32 -34.45 -15.28
C ASN A 259 -22.40 -35.57 -15.85
N SER A 260 -21.18 -35.75 -15.32
CA SER A 260 -20.14 -36.60 -15.92
C SER A 260 -19.88 -37.93 -15.21
N GLU A 261 -20.94 -38.69 -14.84
CA GLU A 261 -20.80 -40.16 -14.67
C GLU A 261 -20.27 -40.84 -15.96
N GLN A 262 -20.38 -40.15 -17.11
CA GLN A 262 -19.72 -40.49 -18.35
C GLN A 262 -18.40 -39.72 -18.49
N ASN A 263 -17.30 -40.40 -18.19
CA ASN A 263 -15.93 -39.91 -18.37
C ASN A 263 -15.69 -39.56 -19.86
N CYS A 264 -15.62 -38.27 -20.18
CA CYS A 264 -15.78 -37.75 -21.55
C CYS A 264 -14.62 -36.83 -22.02
N PRO A 265 -13.52 -37.41 -22.55
CA PRO A 265 -12.35 -36.67 -23.02
C PRO A 265 -12.65 -35.52 -24.00
N ALA A 266 -13.63 -35.66 -24.90
CA ALA A 266 -13.95 -34.61 -25.88
C ALA A 266 -14.58 -33.34 -25.27
N VAL A 267 -15.13 -33.42 -24.05
CA VAL A 267 -15.53 -32.23 -23.26
C VAL A 267 -14.31 -31.65 -22.56
N ALA A 268 -13.45 -32.51 -21.99
CA ALA A 268 -12.17 -32.11 -21.42
C ALA A 268 -11.30 -31.34 -22.42
N ASP A 269 -10.98 -31.92 -23.58
CA ASP A 269 -10.23 -31.30 -24.68
C ASP A 269 -10.71 -29.87 -25.01
N LYS A 270 -12.00 -29.56 -24.80
CA LYS A 270 -12.59 -28.23 -25.06
C LYS A 270 -12.61 -27.27 -23.88
N VAL A 271 -12.76 -27.75 -22.64
CA VAL A 271 -12.45 -26.93 -21.45
C VAL A 271 -10.97 -26.53 -21.49
N LEU A 272 -10.10 -27.50 -21.80
CA LEU A 272 -8.66 -27.31 -21.92
C LEU A 272 -8.29 -26.31 -23.04
N GLU A 273 -8.90 -26.42 -24.24
CA GLU A 273 -8.69 -25.47 -25.35
C GLU A 273 -9.24 -24.05 -25.08
N ILE A 274 -10.35 -23.91 -24.33
CA ILE A 274 -10.96 -22.61 -24.04
C ILE A 274 -10.07 -21.79 -23.10
N ASN A 275 -9.54 -22.42 -22.04
CA ASN A 275 -8.70 -21.75 -21.06
C ASN A 275 -7.28 -21.49 -21.62
N GLY A 276 -6.82 -22.32 -22.56
CA GLY A 276 -5.47 -22.25 -23.14
C GLY A 276 -5.21 -21.22 -24.26
N ARG A 277 -5.99 -20.13 -24.37
CA ARG A 277 -5.68 -19.03 -25.30
C ARG A 277 -5.58 -17.69 -24.56
N GLY A 278 -4.50 -16.96 -24.80
CA GLY A 278 -4.37 -15.55 -24.39
C GLY A 278 -4.30 -15.30 -22.88
N GLY A 279 -3.63 -16.18 -22.12
CA GLY A 279 -3.38 -15.99 -20.68
C GLY A 279 -4.56 -16.23 -19.73
N ARG A 280 -5.75 -16.58 -20.23
CA ARG A 280 -6.99 -16.70 -19.43
C ARG A 280 -6.94 -17.69 -18.28
N TYR A 281 -6.06 -18.70 -18.32
CA TYR A 281 -5.81 -19.58 -17.17
C TYR A 281 -5.46 -18.80 -15.89
N CYS A 282 -4.71 -17.71 -16.04
CA CYS A 282 -4.23 -16.86 -14.94
C CYS A 282 -5.27 -15.83 -14.47
N MET A 283 -6.50 -15.90 -14.97
CA MET A 283 -7.65 -15.09 -14.53
C MET A 283 -8.68 -15.92 -13.76
N MET A 284 -8.40 -17.22 -13.55
CA MET A 284 -9.21 -18.15 -12.77
C MET A 284 -8.77 -18.16 -11.29
N SER A 285 -9.72 -18.32 -10.36
CA SER A 285 -9.40 -18.49 -8.93
C SER A 285 -8.50 -19.71 -8.67
N ALA A 286 -7.83 -19.75 -7.52
CA ALA A 286 -6.93 -20.86 -7.17
C ALA A 286 -7.69 -22.21 -7.12
N GLU A 287 -8.93 -22.19 -6.67
CA GLU A 287 -9.84 -23.34 -6.60
C GLU A 287 -10.26 -23.80 -8.00
N ALA A 288 -10.61 -22.85 -8.89
CA ALA A 288 -10.99 -23.17 -10.26
C ALA A 288 -9.81 -23.73 -11.07
N ARG A 289 -8.59 -23.22 -10.82
CA ARG A 289 -7.34 -23.78 -11.36
C ARG A 289 -7.11 -25.21 -10.85
N LYS A 290 -7.25 -25.43 -9.53
CA LYS A 290 -7.13 -26.75 -8.88
C LYS A 290 -8.12 -27.77 -9.44
N GLU A 291 -9.39 -27.42 -9.62
CA GLU A 291 -10.40 -28.34 -10.18
C GLU A 291 -10.15 -28.66 -11.68
N ALA A 292 -9.78 -27.66 -12.48
CA ALA A 292 -9.33 -27.90 -13.86
C ALA A 292 -8.11 -28.85 -13.90
N CYS A 293 -7.25 -28.77 -12.88
CA CYS A 293 -6.08 -29.62 -12.73
C CYS A 293 -6.37 -31.05 -12.29
N GLU A 294 -7.31 -31.29 -11.39
CA GLU A 294 -7.78 -32.64 -11.06
C GLU A 294 -8.33 -33.32 -12.32
N PHE A 295 -9.18 -32.61 -13.07
CA PHE A 295 -9.80 -33.05 -14.31
C PHE A 295 -8.79 -33.34 -15.43
N ALA A 296 -7.75 -32.51 -15.60
CA ALA A 296 -6.62 -32.80 -16.50
C ALA A 296 -5.80 -34.02 -16.05
N ARG A 297 -5.57 -34.17 -14.74
CA ARG A 297 -4.85 -35.31 -14.14
C ARG A 297 -5.63 -36.63 -14.23
N GLU A 298 -6.96 -36.62 -14.30
CA GLU A 298 -7.78 -37.79 -14.61
C GLU A 298 -7.68 -38.19 -16.09
N ALA A 299 -7.71 -37.23 -17.01
CA ALA A 299 -7.55 -37.47 -18.45
C ALA A 299 -6.16 -38.03 -18.85
N ALA A 300 -5.12 -37.73 -18.06
CA ALA A 300 -3.78 -38.27 -18.24
C ALA A 300 -3.66 -39.76 -17.85
N GLY A 301 -4.38 -40.20 -16.81
CA GLY A 301 -4.34 -41.57 -16.27
C GLY A 301 -3.20 -41.83 -15.27
N ASP A 302 -3.04 -43.11 -14.87
CA ASP A 302 -2.24 -43.51 -13.70
C ASP A 302 -0.71 -43.32 -13.83
N GLN A 303 -0.15 -43.20 -15.04
CA GLN A 303 1.30 -43.14 -15.29
C GLN A 303 1.74 -41.76 -15.79
N LYS A 304 1.80 -40.80 -14.87
CA LYS A 304 2.00 -39.37 -15.14
C LYS A 304 3.45 -38.99 -15.41
N ASP A 305 4.39 -39.90 -15.15
CA ASP A 305 5.84 -39.82 -15.39
C ASP A 305 6.27 -39.95 -16.87
N THR A 306 5.35 -40.34 -17.76
CA THR A 306 5.67 -40.71 -19.14
C THR A 306 5.47 -39.56 -20.15
N HIS A 307 6.37 -39.43 -21.14
CA HIS A 307 6.34 -38.37 -22.16
C HIS A 307 4.94 -38.18 -22.79
N ALA A 308 4.29 -39.26 -23.22
CA ALA A 308 2.98 -39.22 -23.88
C ALA A 308 1.79 -38.87 -22.96
N ASN A 309 2.00 -38.81 -21.63
CA ASN A 309 1.01 -38.34 -20.67
C ASN A 309 1.34 -36.93 -20.16
N LEU A 310 2.62 -36.60 -19.97
CA LEU A 310 3.08 -35.22 -19.69
C LEU A 310 2.65 -34.26 -20.81
N LEU A 311 2.78 -34.65 -22.08
CA LEU A 311 2.29 -33.88 -23.25
C LEU A 311 0.77 -33.61 -23.26
N LYS A 312 -0.04 -34.21 -22.37
CA LYS A 312 -1.49 -33.95 -22.26
C LYS A 312 -1.85 -32.89 -21.21
N LEU A 313 -0.90 -32.52 -20.34
CA LEU A 313 -1.12 -31.56 -19.27
C LEU A 313 -1.08 -30.08 -19.71
N PRO A 314 -0.40 -29.64 -20.79
CA PRO A 314 -0.37 -28.22 -21.15
C PRO A 314 -1.74 -27.64 -21.53
N PRO A 315 -1.99 -26.35 -21.23
CA PRO A 315 -1.13 -25.41 -20.49
C PRO A 315 -1.27 -25.45 -18.94
N PHE A 316 -1.83 -26.52 -18.38
CA PHE A 316 -2.18 -26.61 -16.95
C PHE A 316 -0.99 -27.10 -16.13
N VAL A 317 -0.11 -26.18 -15.72
CA VAL A 317 1.15 -26.54 -15.03
C VAL A 317 0.97 -26.76 -13.53
N ASP A 318 -0.02 -26.14 -12.89
CA ASP A 318 -0.28 -26.33 -11.46
C ASP A 318 -0.66 -27.79 -11.13
N CYS A 319 -0.94 -28.60 -12.15
CA CYS A 319 -1.19 -30.05 -12.09
C CYS A 319 0.05 -30.91 -12.37
N LEU A 320 1.21 -30.29 -12.64
CA LEU A 320 2.51 -30.91 -12.77
C LEU A 320 3.18 -30.84 -11.40
N THR A 321 3.23 -31.94 -10.65
CA THR A 321 3.84 -31.91 -9.31
C THR A 321 5.36 -32.08 -9.40
N ALA A 322 6.09 -31.60 -8.39
CA ALA A 322 7.51 -31.90 -8.21
C ALA A 322 7.79 -33.41 -8.27
N GLN A 323 6.88 -34.23 -7.72
CA GLN A 323 6.97 -35.70 -7.80
C GLN A 323 6.81 -36.26 -9.23
N ASP A 324 5.93 -35.68 -10.07
CA ASP A 324 5.81 -36.08 -11.48
C ASP A 324 7.12 -35.78 -12.24
N LEU A 325 7.75 -34.63 -11.98
CA LEU A 325 9.07 -34.26 -12.51
C LEU A 325 10.21 -35.14 -11.95
N GLU A 326 10.18 -35.48 -10.66
CA GLU A 326 11.18 -36.34 -10.00
C GLU A 326 11.11 -37.79 -10.50
N GLN A 327 9.92 -38.29 -10.84
CA GLN A 327 9.75 -39.62 -11.41
C GLN A 327 10.00 -39.66 -12.93
N ALA A 328 9.78 -38.57 -13.66
CA ALA A 328 10.04 -38.49 -15.10
C ALA A 328 11.52 -38.83 -15.44
N PRO A 329 11.80 -39.76 -16.37
CA PRO A 329 13.16 -40.05 -16.81
C PRO A 329 13.83 -38.83 -17.46
N THR A 330 15.15 -38.66 -17.30
CA THR A 330 15.92 -37.57 -17.93
C THR A 330 15.70 -37.48 -19.44
N ASP A 331 15.65 -38.62 -20.14
CA ASP A 331 15.33 -38.65 -21.58
C ASP A 331 13.93 -38.08 -21.89
N THR A 332 12.94 -38.29 -21.02
CA THR A 332 11.58 -37.77 -21.18
C THR A 332 11.52 -36.25 -21.01
N LEU A 333 12.28 -35.67 -20.07
CA LEU A 333 12.36 -34.21 -19.92
C LEU A 333 13.06 -33.55 -21.12
N ILE A 334 14.04 -34.23 -21.73
CA ILE A 334 14.71 -33.72 -22.93
C ILE A 334 13.85 -33.90 -24.17
N ASP A 335 13.11 -35.00 -24.31
CA ASP A 335 12.13 -35.17 -25.38
C ASP A 335 11.02 -34.09 -25.30
N LEU A 336 10.54 -33.77 -24.09
CA LEU A 336 9.59 -32.67 -23.85
C LEU A 336 10.17 -31.30 -24.25
N TYR A 337 11.43 -31.02 -23.91
CA TYR A 337 12.12 -29.82 -24.38
C TYR A 337 12.28 -29.81 -25.91
N ASP A 338 12.67 -30.93 -26.52
CA ASP A 338 12.83 -31.07 -27.96
C ASP A 338 11.51 -30.83 -28.71
N ASP A 339 10.39 -31.30 -28.19
CA ASP A 339 9.03 -31.04 -28.72
C ASP A 339 8.47 -29.66 -28.33
N GLY A 340 9.19 -28.87 -27.50
CA GLY A 340 8.82 -27.51 -27.14
C GLY A 340 7.72 -27.40 -26.08
N PHE A 341 7.57 -28.40 -25.21
CA PHE A 341 6.59 -28.44 -24.12
C PHE A 341 6.56 -27.13 -23.30
N PHE A 342 7.74 -26.67 -22.86
CA PHE A 342 7.89 -25.54 -21.94
C PHE A 342 7.48 -24.17 -22.52
N LEU A 343 7.30 -24.03 -23.85
CA LEU A 343 6.65 -22.84 -24.46
C LEU A 343 5.22 -22.60 -23.96
N ASN A 344 4.55 -23.64 -23.45
CA ASN A 344 3.16 -23.62 -23.01
C ASN A 344 3.04 -23.78 -21.49
N VAL A 345 4.15 -23.57 -20.79
CA VAL A 345 4.29 -23.68 -19.33
C VAL A 345 4.44 -22.26 -18.79
N VAL A 346 3.66 -21.90 -17.77
CA VAL A 346 3.68 -20.55 -17.16
C VAL A 346 4.75 -20.49 -16.08
N GLU A 347 4.58 -21.30 -15.04
CA GLU A 347 5.46 -21.43 -13.88
C GLU A 347 5.56 -22.92 -13.50
N LEU A 348 6.68 -23.34 -12.90
CA LEU A 348 6.90 -24.72 -12.47
C LEU A 348 6.58 -24.88 -10.98
N PRO A 349 6.24 -26.10 -10.49
CA PRO A 349 6.04 -26.34 -9.06
C PRO A 349 7.28 -25.99 -8.23
N GLU A 350 7.09 -25.76 -6.92
CA GLU A 350 8.16 -25.61 -5.91
C GLU A 350 9.21 -26.73 -6.06
N GLY A 351 10.50 -26.39 -6.01
CA GLY A 351 11.63 -27.27 -6.34
C GLY A 351 11.74 -27.76 -7.80
N GLY A 352 10.75 -27.52 -8.66
CA GLY A 352 10.66 -28.04 -10.03
C GLY A 352 11.78 -27.55 -10.95
N ASN A 353 12.25 -26.32 -10.76
CA ASN A 353 13.41 -25.78 -11.48
C ASN A 353 14.67 -26.62 -11.22
N ASP A 354 15.01 -26.90 -9.96
CA ASP A 354 16.21 -27.68 -9.61
C ASP A 354 16.08 -29.17 -9.98
N ILE A 355 14.88 -29.75 -9.87
CA ILE A 355 14.62 -31.11 -10.35
C ILE A 355 14.93 -31.21 -11.85
N ILE A 356 14.54 -30.22 -12.65
CA ILE A 356 14.88 -30.14 -14.07
C ILE A 356 16.38 -29.86 -14.26
N ARG A 357 16.96 -28.89 -13.54
CA ARG A 357 18.39 -28.53 -13.59
C ARG A 357 19.30 -29.74 -13.39
N VAL A 358 19.11 -30.45 -12.28
CA VAL A 358 19.90 -31.62 -11.88
C VAL A 358 19.73 -32.75 -12.89
N LYS A 359 18.53 -32.95 -13.45
CA LYS A 359 18.29 -33.98 -14.47
C LYS A 359 18.89 -33.64 -15.83
N LEU A 360 18.83 -32.37 -16.25
CA LEU A 360 19.43 -31.91 -17.50
C LEU A 360 20.95 -31.94 -17.42
N ASP A 361 21.57 -31.46 -16.33
CA ASP A 361 23.02 -31.59 -16.15
C ASP A 361 23.47 -33.04 -15.93
N ALA A 362 22.66 -33.91 -15.31
CA ALA A 362 22.97 -35.34 -15.25
C ALA A 362 22.95 -36.06 -16.62
N SER A 363 22.50 -35.41 -17.70
CA SER A 363 22.32 -36.02 -19.01
C SER A 363 23.59 -36.12 -19.86
N ASP A 364 23.67 -37.18 -20.67
CA ASP A 364 24.62 -37.34 -21.79
C ASP A 364 24.09 -36.76 -23.12
N ARG A 365 22.80 -36.38 -23.19
CA ARG A 365 22.18 -35.71 -24.36
C ARG A 365 22.32 -34.19 -24.33
N MET A 366 22.37 -33.61 -23.13
CA MET A 366 22.53 -32.17 -22.97
C MET A 366 24.00 -31.79 -23.25
N PRO A 367 24.28 -30.76 -24.08
CA PRO A 367 25.64 -30.24 -24.25
C PRO A 367 26.19 -29.66 -22.93
N LYS A 368 27.51 -29.50 -22.80
CA LYS A 368 28.16 -29.03 -21.56
C LYS A 368 29.31 -28.08 -21.85
N GLY A 369 29.50 -27.07 -20.99
CA GLY A 369 30.51 -26.02 -21.19
C GLY A 369 30.32 -25.26 -22.51
N ASP A 370 31.41 -25.03 -23.24
CA ASP A 370 31.44 -24.32 -24.53
C ASP A 370 30.39 -24.81 -25.55
N ASP A 371 30.07 -26.12 -25.55
CA ASP A 371 29.06 -26.71 -26.44
C ASP A 371 27.62 -26.31 -26.03
N LEU A 372 27.34 -26.04 -24.75
CA LEU A 372 26.04 -25.55 -24.24
C LEU A 372 25.78 -24.10 -24.65
N ILE A 373 26.82 -23.26 -24.58
CA ILE A 373 26.79 -21.88 -25.07
C ILE A 373 26.54 -21.88 -26.59
N THR A 374 27.29 -22.71 -27.32
CA THR A 374 27.10 -22.90 -28.77
C THR A 374 25.69 -23.39 -29.12
N PHE A 375 25.08 -24.21 -28.26
CA PHE A 375 23.72 -24.71 -28.43
C PHE A 375 22.64 -23.63 -28.21
N PHE A 376 22.80 -22.76 -27.20
CA PHE A 376 21.83 -21.67 -26.95
C PHE A 376 22.07 -20.40 -27.77
N ASN A 377 23.23 -20.25 -28.42
CA ASN A 377 23.42 -19.27 -29.49
C ASN A 377 22.49 -19.49 -30.71
N ASN A 378 21.90 -20.69 -30.85
CA ASN A 378 20.74 -20.89 -31.71
C ASN A 378 19.47 -20.37 -31.03
N VAL A 379 19.00 -19.19 -31.43
CA VAL A 379 17.75 -18.56 -30.96
C VAL A 379 16.57 -19.55 -30.92
N THR A 380 16.44 -20.45 -31.92
CA THR A 380 15.39 -21.47 -32.01
C THR A 380 15.36 -22.44 -30.80
N ASN A 381 16.51 -22.65 -30.15
CA ASN A 381 16.63 -23.48 -28.95
C ASN A 381 16.23 -22.72 -27.68
N VAL A 382 16.47 -21.40 -27.67
CA VAL A 382 16.09 -20.50 -26.57
C VAL A 382 14.57 -20.32 -26.51
N GLU A 383 13.89 -20.23 -27.67
CA GLU A 383 12.42 -20.06 -27.68
C GLU A 383 11.70 -21.21 -26.96
N LYS A 384 12.23 -22.43 -27.04
CA LYS A 384 11.64 -23.65 -26.45
C LYS A 384 11.65 -23.70 -24.92
N LEU A 385 12.35 -22.79 -24.25
CA LEU A 385 12.64 -22.89 -22.82
C LEU A 385 11.48 -22.50 -21.89
N GLY A 386 10.69 -21.49 -22.28
CA GLY A 386 9.68 -20.90 -21.38
C GLY A 386 10.27 -20.60 -19.99
N PRO A 387 9.62 -21.00 -18.89
CA PRO A 387 10.11 -20.71 -17.53
C PRO A 387 11.40 -21.45 -17.16
N VAL A 388 11.80 -22.50 -17.89
CA VAL A 388 13.11 -23.17 -17.70
C VAL A 388 14.28 -22.27 -18.15
N ALA A 389 14.01 -21.13 -18.79
CA ALA A 389 15.05 -20.19 -19.24
C ALA A 389 15.91 -19.63 -18.10
N SER A 390 15.37 -19.49 -16.88
CA SER A 390 16.12 -19.14 -15.67
C SER A 390 17.14 -20.24 -15.32
N THR A 391 16.67 -21.48 -15.19
CA THR A 391 17.44 -22.69 -14.89
C THR A 391 18.63 -22.90 -15.85
N ILE A 392 18.45 -22.49 -17.11
CA ILE A 392 19.45 -22.61 -18.17
C ILE A 392 20.53 -21.52 -18.03
N GLY A 393 20.18 -20.36 -17.46
CA GLY A 393 21.15 -19.37 -16.98
C GLY A 393 22.13 -19.99 -16.00
N ASP A 394 21.63 -20.74 -15.01
CA ASP A 394 22.46 -21.37 -13.99
C ASP A 394 23.33 -22.53 -14.53
N MET A 395 22.86 -23.20 -15.59
CA MET A 395 23.64 -24.23 -16.30
C MET A 395 24.73 -23.64 -17.20
N ILE A 396 24.50 -22.44 -17.76
CA ILE A 396 25.50 -21.70 -18.55
C ILE A 396 26.51 -21.01 -17.63
N GLY A 397 26.08 -20.52 -16.46
CA GLY A 397 26.89 -19.90 -15.41
C GLY A 397 27.40 -18.49 -15.73
N ASP A 398 27.70 -18.21 -17.00
CA ASP A 398 28.04 -16.88 -17.52
C ASP A 398 27.27 -16.63 -18.82
N LEU A 399 26.06 -16.09 -18.68
CA LEU A 399 25.18 -15.73 -19.81
C LEU A 399 25.81 -14.71 -20.78
N SER A 400 26.88 -14.00 -20.39
CA SER A 400 27.55 -13.03 -21.28
C SER A 400 28.40 -13.67 -22.38
N GLN A 401 28.47 -15.00 -22.42
CA GLN A 401 29.08 -15.77 -23.51
C GLN A 401 28.07 -16.09 -24.63
N LEU A 402 26.79 -15.74 -24.46
CA LEU A 402 25.78 -15.82 -25.52
C LEU A 402 25.91 -14.68 -26.54
N GLU A 403 25.59 -14.96 -27.80
CA GLU A 403 25.47 -13.94 -28.84
C GLU A 403 24.23 -13.05 -28.63
N LEU A 404 24.33 -11.78 -29.03
CA LEU A 404 23.31 -10.75 -28.83
C LEU A 404 21.86 -11.15 -29.23
N PRO A 405 21.61 -11.89 -30.35
CA PRO A 405 20.26 -12.36 -30.68
C PRO A 405 19.73 -13.41 -29.69
N ALA A 406 20.61 -14.25 -29.14
CA ALA A 406 20.26 -15.25 -28.13
C ALA A 406 20.02 -14.58 -26.77
N MET A 407 20.84 -13.60 -26.37
CA MET A 407 20.61 -12.80 -25.15
C MET A 407 19.24 -12.10 -25.19
N LYS A 408 18.92 -11.39 -26.29
CA LYS A 408 17.60 -10.73 -26.43
C LYS A 408 16.42 -11.71 -26.39
N LYS A 409 16.55 -12.89 -26.99
CA LYS A 409 15.50 -13.92 -26.91
C LYS A 409 15.41 -14.56 -25.53
N MET A 410 16.54 -14.80 -24.85
CA MET A 410 16.58 -15.41 -23.51
C MET A 410 15.81 -14.51 -22.54
N LYS A 411 16.16 -13.21 -22.52
CA LYS A 411 15.45 -12.23 -21.70
C LYS A 411 13.95 -12.18 -22.02
N ALA A 412 13.58 -12.04 -23.29
CA ALA A 412 12.17 -12.02 -23.72
C ALA A 412 11.40 -13.33 -23.42
N THR A 413 12.11 -14.43 -23.13
CA THR A 413 11.50 -15.69 -22.68
C THR A 413 11.34 -15.71 -21.16
N ILE A 414 12.35 -15.31 -20.39
CA ILE A 414 12.32 -15.18 -18.92
C ILE A 414 11.25 -14.19 -18.48
N SER A 415 11.30 -12.95 -18.97
CA SER A 415 10.33 -11.91 -18.59
C SER A 415 8.91 -12.24 -19.13
N GLY A 416 8.81 -13.06 -20.18
CA GLY A 416 7.54 -13.55 -20.73
C GLY A 416 6.82 -14.59 -19.86
N SER A 417 7.54 -15.35 -19.01
CA SER A 417 6.93 -16.29 -18.05
C SER A 417 6.29 -15.61 -16.83
N ARG A 418 6.68 -14.37 -16.48
CA ARG A 418 6.27 -13.66 -15.25
C ARG A 418 4.80 -13.14 -15.25
N VAL A 419 4.00 -13.43 -16.27
CA VAL A 419 2.82 -12.61 -16.65
C VAL A 419 1.51 -13.01 -15.90
N CYS A 420 1.58 -13.86 -14.88
CA CYS A 420 0.41 -14.47 -14.25
C CYS A 420 0.13 -14.11 -12.78
N ASN A 421 0.76 -13.03 -12.28
CA ASN A 421 0.58 -12.57 -10.89
C ASN A 421 -0.48 -11.46 -10.79
N GLN A 422 -1.74 -11.84 -10.52
CA GLN A 422 -2.74 -10.99 -9.86
C GLN A 422 -3.56 -11.84 -8.87
N GLY A 423 -3.72 -11.34 -7.64
CA GLY A 423 -4.12 -12.13 -6.47
C GLY A 423 -2.88 -12.50 -5.65
N GLU A 424 -2.71 -11.87 -4.49
CA GLU A 424 -1.43 -11.78 -3.79
C GLU A 424 -1.25 -12.83 -2.68
N THR A 425 -0.02 -13.34 -2.57
CA THR A 425 0.63 -13.61 -1.27
C THR A 425 2.07 -13.12 -1.37
N GLN A 426 2.72 -12.84 -0.22
CA GLN A 426 3.97 -12.07 -0.18
C GLN A 426 5.18 -12.69 -0.92
N ALA A 427 5.12 -13.96 -1.31
CA ALA A 427 6.15 -14.62 -2.11
C ALA A 427 6.39 -13.99 -3.51
N SER A 428 5.43 -13.24 -4.06
CA SER A 428 5.51 -12.69 -5.42
C SER A 428 6.44 -11.48 -5.59
N LEU A 429 7.08 -10.94 -4.53
CA LEU A 429 8.07 -9.86 -4.64
C LEU A 429 9.47 -10.30 -5.15
N LYS A 430 9.55 -11.41 -5.90
CA LYS A 430 10.75 -11.76 -6.68
C LYS A 430 10.88 -10.84 -7.90
N GLY A 431 11.62 -9.75 -7.75
CA GLY A 431 12.02 -8.85 -8.85
C GLY A 431 12.87 -9.55 -9.94
N PRO A 432 13.45 -8.81 -10.91
CA PRO A 432 14.39 -9.39 -11.86
C PRO A 432 15.54 -10.08 -11.11
N SER A 433 15.84 -11.33 -11.46
CA SER A 433 16.86 -12.11 -10.74
C SER A 433 18.25 -11.48 -10.94
N LYS A 434 19.23 -11.88 -10.14
CA LYS A 434 20.63 -11.43 -10.29
C LYS A 434 21.17 -11.71 -11.70
N GLU A 435 20.73 -12.79 -12.31
CA GLU A 435 21.07 -13.29 -13.65
C GLU A 435 20.31 -12.53 -14.73
N GLU A 436 19.03 -12.18 -14.49
CA GLU A 436 18.24 -11.30 -15.37
C GLU A 436 18.83 -9.87 -15.37
N LYS A 437 19.14 -9.30 -14.19
CA LYS A 437 19.82 -8.00 -14.04
C LYS A 437 21.21 -7.98 -14.69
N GLU A 438 22.00 -9.05 -14.56
CA GLU A 438 23.29 -9.16 -15.25
C GLU A 438 23.10 -9.28 -16.77
N LEU A 439 22.15 -10.10 -17.24
CA LEU A 439 21.79 -10.21 -18.67
C LEU A 439 21.36 -8.86 -19.25
N ASP A 440 20.56 -8.09 -18.52
CA ASP A 440 20.14 -6.74 -18.89
C ASP A 440 21.33 -5.78 -18.99
N ARG A 441 22.21 -5.74 -17.98
CA ARG A 441 23.44 -4.92 -18.03
C ARG A 441 24.35 -5.30 -19.20
N LYS A 442 24.42 -6.58 -19.59
CA LYS A 442 25.18 -7.03 -20.78
C LYS A 442 24.49 -6.62 -22.09
N LEU A 443 23.15 -6.66 -22.14
CA LEU A 443 22.37 -6.18 -23.28
C LEU A 443 22.56 -4.68 -23.49
N LEU A 444 22.52 -3.89 -22.40
CA LEU A 444 22.85 -2.46 -22.41
C LEU A 444 24.29 -2.26 -22.93
N ALA A 445 25.30 -2.83 -22.28
CA ALA A 445 26.70 -2.63 -22.63
C ALA A 445 27.06 -3.04 -24.08
N ALA A 446 26.36 -4.04 -24.65
CA ALA A 446 26.56 -4.53 -26.02
C ALA A 446 25.91 -3.66 -27.10
N GLU A 447 24.75 -3.03 -26.83
CA GLU A 447 24.03 -2.17 -27.77
C GLU A 447 24.33 -0.67 -27.56
N MET A 448 24.84 -0.30 -26.38
CA MET A 448 25.04 1.08 -25.93
C MET A 448 26.51 1.41 -25.60
N SER A 449 27.47 0.73 -26.24
CA SER A 449 28.92 0.95 -26.02
C SER A 449 29.44 2.37 -26.34
N ASP A 450 28.59 3.24 -26.87
CA ASP A 450 28.73 4.70 -26.92
C ASP A 450 27.33 5.33 -26.74
N PRO A 451 26.89 5.66 -25.50
CA PRO A 451 25.53 6.13 -25.19
C PRO A 451 25.11 7.39 -25.96
N ALA A 452 26.07 8.25 -26.33
CA ALA A 452 25.81 9.46 -27.11
C ALA A 452 25.47 9.16 -28.59
N SER A 453 25.73 7.94 -29.07
CA SER A 453 25.41 7.47 -30.42
C SER A 453 24.12 6.63 -30.50
N VAL A 454 23.54 6.25 -29.35
CA VAL A 454 22.37 5.37 -29.25
C VAL A 454 21.14 6.03 -29.86
N SER A 455 20.30 5.23 -30.52
CA SER A 455 19.06 5.69 -31.16
C SER A 455 17.82 5.34 -30.35
N ALA A 456 16.72 6.07 -30.54
CA ALA A 456 15.42 5.75 -29.94
C ALA A 456 15.02 4.29 -30.20
N ALA A 457 15.14 3.81 -31.44
CA ALA A 457 14.83 2.43 -31.81
C ALA A 457 15.75 1.38 -31.13
N THR A 458 16.94 1.78 -30.70
CA THR A 458 17.83 0.94 -29.88
C THR A 458 17.27 0.81 -28.46
N LEU A 459 16.93 1.93 -27.81
CA LEU A 459 16.31 1.96 -26.48
C LEU A 459 14.98 1.19 -26.45
N GLN A 460 14.12 1.40 -27.45
CA GLN A 460 12.86 0.65 -27.62
C GLN A 460 13.08 -0.87 -27.78
N SER A 461 14.24 -1.30 -28.27
CA SER A 461 14.61 -2.73 -28.38
C SER A 461 15.24 -3.32 -27.11
N LEU A 462 15.34 -2.51 -26.04
CA LEU A 462 15.92 -2.82 -24.73
C LEU A 462 14.91 -2.61 -23.60
N ALA A 463 13.61 -2.50 -23.91
CA ALA A 463 12.55 -2.31 -22.92
C ALA A 463 12.55 -3.41 -21.83
N GLY A 464 12.26 -2.97 -20.61
CA GLY A 464 12.41 -3.71 -19.35
C GLY A 464 13.86 -3.93 -18.93
N SER A 465 14.88 -3.41 -19.64
CA SER A 465 16.30 -3.45 -19.25
C SER A 465 16.81 -2.07 -18.85
N LEU A 466 16.06 -1.00 -19.16
CA LEU A 466 16.60 0.36 -19.15
C LEU A 466 16.75 0.89 -17.72
N SER A 467 15.99 0.36 -16.74
CA SER A 467 16.18 0.63 -15.32
C SER A 467 17.57 0.23 -14.76
N GLU A 468 18.32 -0.63 -15.44
CA GLU A 468 19.68 -1.02 -15.05
C GLU A 468 20.78 -0.12 -15.64
N LEU A 469 20.42 0.91 -16.41
CA LEU A 469 21.34 1.93 -16.92
C LEU A 469 22.04 2.67 -15.77
N GLN A 470 23.35 2.84 -15.88
CA GLN A 470 24.13 3.55 -14.87
C GLN A 470 23.95 5.08 -15.01
N PRO A 471 24.08 5.88 -13.93
CA PRO A 471 23.83 7.32 -13.98
C PRO A 471 24.64 8.08 -15.03
N ASP A 472 25.88 7.67 -15.31
CA ASP A 472 26.72 8.26 -16.35
C ASP A 472 26.36 7.79 -17.77
N GLU A 473 25.79 6.59 -17.94
CA GLU A 473 25.21 6.18 -19.23
C GLU A 473 23.99 7.04 -19.56
N ILE A 474 23.13 7.27 -18.55
CA ILE A 474 21.95 8.15 -18.65
C ILE A 474 22.39 9.58 -18.96
N GLU A 475 23.37 10.15 -18.24
CA GLU A 475 23.91 11.49 -18.51
C GLU A 475 24.46 11.64 -19.95
N ASN A 476 24.99 10.56 -20.54
CA ASN A 476 25.54 10.57 -21.90
C ASN A 476 24.53 10.23 -23.01
N LEU A 477 23.28 9.83 -22.72
CA LEU A 477 22.25 9.59 -23.74
C LEU A 477 21.97 10.83 -24.60
N SER A 478 21.76 10.64 -25.91
CA SER A 478 21.34 11.73 -26.81
C SER A 478 19.90 12.18 -26.54
N GLU A 479 19.67 13.49 -26.59
CA GLU A 479 18.35 14.09 -26.30
C GLU A 479 17.29 13.62 -27.30
N GLU A 480 17.65 13.46 -28.58
CA GLU A 480 16.76 12.94 -29.62
C GLU A 480 16.39 11.46 -29.41
N ALA A 481 17.27 10.64 -28.81
CA ALA A 481 16.93 9.25 -28.47
C ALA A 481 15.97 9.17 -27.28
N VAL A 482 16.20 9.97 -26.23
CA VAL A 482 15.29 10.08 -25.07
C VAL A 482 13.90 10.55 -25.52
N VAL A 483 13.80 11.59 -26.34
CA VAL A 483 12.51 12.08 -26.87
C VAL A 483 11.81 11.05 -27.75
N GLY A 484 12.57 10.25 -28.52
CA GLY A 484 12.00 9.22 -29.40
C GLY A 484 11.59 7.91 -28.72
N ALA A 485 12.02 7.67 -27.47
CA ALA A 485 11.76 6.45 -26.70
C ALA A 485 11.21 6.74 -25.28
N ILE A 486 10.67 7.95 -25.06
CA ILE A 486 10.23 8.39 -23.73
C ILE A 486 9.11 7.52 -23.18
N THR A 487 8.22 7.02 -24.05
CA THR A 487 7.10 6.14 -23.68
C THR A 487 7.53 4.79 -23.14
N GLU A 488 8.69 4.29 -23.58
CA GLU A 488 9.28 3.06 -23.12
C GLU A 488 10.08 3.31 -21.83
N LEU A 489 10.90 4.37 -21.79
CA LEU A 489 11.58 4.83 -20.57
C LEU A 489 10.59 5.13 -19.42
N ALA A 490 9.37 5.57 -19.76
CA ALA A 490 8.26 5.85 -18.84
C ALA A 490 7.52 4.60 -18.31
N GLY A 491 7.97 3.39 -18.67
CA GLY A 491 7.51 2.11 -18.13
C GLY A 491 8.53 1.41 -17.24
N GLU A 492 9.68 2.05 -16.94
CA GLU A 492 10.82 1.45 -16.25
C GLU A 492 10.98 2.03 -14.83
N GLY A 493 11.43 1.21 -13.89
CA GLY A 493 11.66 1.62 -12.49
C GLY A 493 12.97 2.38 -12.29
N PHE A 494 13.03 3.65 -12.67
CA PHE A 494 14.22 4.50 -12.47
C PHE A 494 14.33 5.08 -11.05
N THR A 495 15.56 5.35 -10.60
CA THR A 495 15.82 6.08 -9.35
C THR A 495 15.33 7.53 -9.42
N GLY A 496 15.23 8.20 -8.27
CA GLY A 496 14.67 9.55 -8.20
C GLY A 496 15.47 10.60 -8.98
N ALA A 497 16.81 10.55 -8.94
CA ALA A 497 17.63 11.49 -9.69
C ALA A 497 17.85 11.06 -11.15
N ASP A 498 17.88 9.76 -11.44
CA ASP A 498 18.12 9.27 -12.80
C ASP A 498 16.87 9.47 -13.68
N ALA A 499 15.68 9.29 -13.11
CA ALA A 499 14.42 9.76 -13.70
C ALA A 499 14.42 11.27 -13.99
N ARG A 500 14.95 12.09 -13.07
CA ARG A 500 15.09 13.55 -13.28
C ARG A 500 16.05 13.89 -14.43
N ALA A 501 17.16 13.16 -14.56
CA ALA A 501 18.08 13.32 -15.69
C ALA A 501 17.42 12.98 -17.03
N LEU A 502 16.57 11.94 -17.08
CA LEU A 502 15.77 11.61 -18.27
C LEU A 502 14.72 12.68 -18.58
N ILE A 503 14.02 13.21 -17.56
CA ILE A 503 13.04 14.30 -17.70
C ILE A 503 13.70 15.57 -18.25
N ASP A 504 14.87 15.98 -17.75
CA ASP A 504 15.57 17.18 -18.24
C ASP A 504 16.14 16.98 -19.66
N LYS A 505 16.55 15.76 -20.03
CA LYS A 505 16.91 15.42 -21.42
C LYS A 505 15.71 15.44 -22.36
N TYR A 506 14.56 14.91 -21.92
CA TYR A 506 13.30 15.01 -22.65
C TYR A 506 12.89 16.46 -22.88
N LYS A 507 12.90 17.30 -21.82
CA LYS A 507 12.62 18.74 -21.90
C LYS A 507 13.58 19.45 -22.86
N SER A 508 14.87 19.13 -22.81
CA SER A 508 15.89 19.75 -23.68
C SER A 508 15.69 19.38 -25.16
N GLY A 509 15.58 18.08 -25.47
CA GLY A 509 15.42 17.59 -26.85
C GLY A 509 14.09 17.99 -27.49
N ALA A 510 13.01 18.05 -26.70
CA ALA A 510 11.71 18.55 -27.15
C ALA A 510 11.62 20.10 -27.15
N ALA A 511 12.72 20.80 -26.84
CA ALA A 511 12.84 22.26 -26.79
C ALA A 511 11.83 22.95 -25.85
N ILE A 512 11.51 22.31 -24.73
CA ILE A 512 10.54 22.74 -23.72
C ILE A 512 11.20 23.76 -22.77
N SER A 513 11.16 25.04 -23.16
CA SER A 513 11.74 26.15 -22.36
C SER A 513 10.77 26.72 -21.31
N GLY A 514 9.98 25.88 -20.65
CA GLY A 514 8.91 26.27 -19.74
C GLY A 514 8.10 25.07 -19.25
N ALA A 515 6.83 25.28 -18.91
CA ALA A 515 5.94 24.22 -18.43
C ALA A 515 5.71 23.10 -19.45
N LEU A 516 5.55 21.88 -18.93
CA LEU A 516 5.00 20.73 -19.64
C LEU A 516 3.49 20.94 -19.90
N SER A 517 3.05 20.59 -21.10
CA SER A 517 1.62 20.43 -21.43
C SER A 517 1.12 19.03 -21.06
N ALA A 518 -0.20 18.85 -20.97
CA ALA A 518 -0.80 17.55 -20.63
C ALA A 518 -0.40 16.42 -21.61
N ASP A 519 -0.33 16.69 -22.92
CA ASP A 519 0.14 15.73 -23.92
C ASP A 519 1.59 15.27 -23.65
N GLN A 520 2.45 16.19 -23.22
CA GLN A 520 3.86 15.91 -22.91
C GLN A 520 4.02 15.18 -21.58
N LEU A 521 3.16 15.47 -20.61
CA LEU A 521 3.15 14.78 -19.31
C LEU A 521 2.58 13.37 -19.43
N SER A 522 1.54 13.15 -20.25
CA SER A 522 1.04 11.82 -20.59
C SER A 522 2.08 10.93 -21.28
N ALA A 523 3.11 11.53 -21.93
CA ALA A 523 4.23 10.79 -22.52
C ALA A 523 5.34 10.44 -21.49
N LEU A 524 5.32 11.02 -20.29
CA LEU A 524 6.27 10.74 -19.20
C LEU A 524 5.86 9.57 -18.30
N GLY A 525 4.61 9.09 -18.37
CA GLY A 525 4.13 7.91 -17.60
C GLY A 525 4.50 7.97 -16.11
N SER A 526 5.19 6.94 -15.59
CA SER A 526 5.63 6.89 -14.18
C SER A 526 6.59 8.02 -13.81
N LEU A 527 7.43 8.49 -14.74
CA LEU A 527 8.40 9.57 -14.50
C LEU A 527 7.72 10.88 -14.08
N ALA A 528 6.42 11.04 -14.36
CA ALA A 528 5.59 12.13 -13.80
C ALA A 528 5.69 12.21 -12.26
N GLY A 529 5.89 11.08 -11.58
CA GLY A 529 6.07 10.99 -10.13
C GLY A 529 7.39 11.59 -9.62
N LYS A 530 8.42 11.71 -10.46
CA LYS A 530 9.73 12.26 -10.07
C LYS A 530 9.92 13.73 -10.46
N LEU A 531 8.96 14.34 -11.17
CA LEU A 531 9.02 15.73 -11.63
C LEU A 531 9.35 16.72 -10.49
N PRO A 532 10.35 17.62 -10.67
CA PRO A 532 10.63 18.67 -9.70
C PRO A 532 9.39 19.48 -9.32
N THR A 533 9.21 19.77 -8.03
CA THR A 533 8.12 20.63 -7.54
C THR A 533 8.16 21.99 -8.26
N ALA A 534 9.35 22.49 -8.61
CA ALA A 534 9.55 23.70 -9.41
C ALA A 534 9.04 23.63 -10.87
N ASP A 535 8.93 22.44 -11.48
CA ASP A 535 8.27 22.27 -12.79
C ASP A 535 6.75 22.20 -12.65
N ILE A 536 6.26 21.50 -11.61
CA ILE A 536 4.83 21.45 -11.27
C ILE A 536 4.31 22.86 -10.95
N ASP A 537 5.09 23.71 -10.28
CA ASP A 537 4.79 25.13 -10.04
C ASP A 537 4.57 25.93 -11.34
N GLN A 538 5.34 25.63 -12.40
CA GLN A 538 5.27 26.34 -13.69
C GLN A 538 4.06 25.95 -14.54
N MET A 539 3.54 24.73 -14.38
CA MET A 539 2.34 24.26 -15.10
C MET A 539 1.13 25.14 -14.81
N SER A 540 0.22 25.29 -15.78
CA SER A 540 -1.07 25.91 -15.46
C SER A 540 -1.93 24.93 -14.66
N ASP A 541 -2.81 25.47 -13.82
CA ASP A 541 -3.74 24.67 -13.01
C ASP A 541 -4.67 23.81 -13.90
N ALA A 542 -4.90 24.24 -15.14
CA ALA A 542 -5.65 23.49 -16.14
C ALA A 542 -4.84 22.34 -16.76
N ASP A 543 -3.53 22.49 -16.95
CA ASP A 543 -2.66 21.39 -17.41
C ASP A 543 -2.53 20.32 -16.33
N VAL A 544 -2.45 20.71 -15.06
CA VAL A 544 -2.43 19.78 -13.92
C VAL A 544 -3.73 18.96 -13.84
N ARG A 545 -4.92 19.59 -13.88
CA ARG A 545 -6.20 18.87 -13.96
C ARG A 545 -6.27 17.95 -15.18
N SER A 546 -5.86 18.44 -16.35
CA SER A 546 -5.88 17.65 -17.60
C SER A 546 -4.92 16.45 -17.59
N SER A 547 -4.06 16.34 -16.57
CA SER A 547 -3.07 15.27 -16.41
C SER A 547 -3.24 14.50 -15.09
N ILE A 548 -4.34 14.72 -14.36
CA ILE A 548 -4.50 14.22 -12.98
C ILE A 548 -4.44 12.69 -12.91
N THR A 549 -4.92 11.99 -13.96
CA THR A 549 -4.85 10.54 -14.08
C THR A 549 -3.42 10.02 -14.24
N THR A 550 -2.55 10.76 -14.95
CA THR A 550 -1.12 10.41 -15.09
C THR A 550 -0.39 10.62 -13.77
N PHE A 551 -0.70 11.71 -13.07
CA PHE A 551 -0.20 11.94 -11.72
C PHE A 551 -0.72 10.87 -10.74
N ALA A 552 -1.98 10.43 -10.85
CA ALA A 552 -2.55 9.36 -10.04
C ALA A 552 -1.79 8.04 -10.22
N SER A 553 -1.54 7.62 -11.46
CA SER A 553 -0.77 6.41 -11.77
C SER A 553 0.68 6.44 -11.31
N ALA A 554 1.22 7.62 -10.98
CA ALA A 554 2.58 7.81 -10.49
C ALA A 554 2.62 8.30 -9.01
N LYS A 555 1.50 8.31 -8.30
CA LYS A 555 1.37 8.94 -6.97
C LYS A 555 2.23 8.26 -5.90
N SER A 556 2.33 6.93 -5.94
CA SER A 556 3.18 6.13 -5.04
C SER A 556 4.67 6.47 -5.16
N GLU A 557 5.09 7.06 -6.27
CA GLU A 557 6.48 7.44 -6.53
C GLU A 557 6.83 8.88 -6.13
N MET A 558 5.84 9.67 -5.69
CA MET A 558 5.98 11.10 -5.38
C MET A 558 6.35 11.37 -3.92
N SER A 559 7.12 12.42 -3.69
CA SER A 559 7.27 13.01 -2.36
C SER A 559 6.00 13.77 -1.91
N PRO A 560 5.74 13.89 -0.60
CA PRO A 560 4.54 14.54 -0.08
C PRO A 560 4.35 16.00 -0.55
N GLN A 561 5.42 16.77 -0.77
CA GLN A 561 5.29 18.13 -1.30
C GLN A 561 4.87 18.17 -2.79
N GLN A 562 5.25 17.18 -3.61
CA GLN A 562 4.78 17.06 -4.99
C GLN A 562 3.29 16.70 -5.03
N ILE A 563 2.88 15.65 -4.30
CA ILE A 563 1.48 15.20 -4.17
C ILE A 563 0.58 16.39 -3.80
N LYS A 564 0.99 17.13 -2.76
CA LYS A 564 0.30 18.32 -2.27
C LYS A 564 0.26 19.45 -3.29
N LYS A 565 1.34 19.69 -4.05
CA LYS A 565 1.35 20.70 -5.11
C LYS A 565 0.36 20.37 -6.22
N ILE A 566 0.30 19.10 -6.60
CA ILE A 566 -0.65 18.58 -7.60
C ILE A 566 -2.08 18.77 -7.09
N ALA A 567 -2.41 18.29 -5.89
CA ALA A 567 -3.73 18.46 -5.28
C ALA A 567 -4.14 19.95 -5.23
N LYS A 568 -3.26 20.83 -4.75
CA LYS A 568 -3.49 22.28 -4.64
C LYS A 568 -3.68 23.01 -5.97
N LYS A 569 -3.10 22.51 -7.06
CA LYS A 569 -3.30 23.05 -8.43
C LYS A 569 -4.47 22.39 -9.16
N ALA A 570 -4.79 21.14 -8.84
CA ALA A 570 -5.97 20.45 -9.32
C ALA A 570 -7.25 21.10 -8.75
N ARG A 571 -7.22 21.45 -7.46
CA ARG A 571 -8.33 22.06 -6.71
C ARG A 571 -8.82 23.37 -7.34
N THR A 572 -10.11 23.45 -7.67
CA THR A 572 -10.76 24.65 -8.20
C THR A 572 -12.28 24.66 -7.94
N GLY A 573 -12.89 25.84 -7.82
CA GLY A 573 -14.34 25.95 -7.60
C GLY A 573 -14.85 25.31 -6.30
N ASN A 574 -16.12 24.87 -6.30
CA ASN A 574 -16.69 24.06 -5.22
C ASN A 574 -16.10 22.63 -5.29
N LEU A 575 -15.84 22.00 -4.14
CA LEU A 575 -15.20 20.67 -4.10
C LEU A 575 -16.16 19.56 -4.53
N LEU A 576 -17.44 19.62 -4.17
CA LEU A 576 -18.47 18.67 -4.61
C LEU A 576 -18.68 18.72 -6.13
N ASP A 577 -18.61 19.91 -6.74
CA ASP A 577 -18.63 20.06 -8.19
C ASP A 577 -17.43 19.35 -8.88
N GLN A 578 -16.28 19.24 -8.21
CA GLN A 578 -15.12 18.50 -8.75
C GLN A 578 -15.25 16.98 -8.56
N LEU A 579 -15.63 16.54 -7.35
CA LEU A 579 -15.82 15.12 -7.04
C LEU A 579 -16.95 14.51 -7.90
N ALA A 580 -18.01 15.26 -8.17
CA ALA A 580 -19.09 14.84 -9.07
C ALA A 580 -18.70 14.82 -10.58
N ASN A 581 -17.43 15.06 -10.91
CA ASN A 581 -16.84 14.94 -12.24
C ASN A 581 -15.52 14.13 -12.23
N ASP A 582 -15.24 13.40 -11.14
CA ASP A 582 -14.08 12.53 -10.97
C ASP A 582 -12.71 13.29 -11.11
N GLU A 583 -12.68 14.61 -10.83
CA GLU A 583 -11.56 15.51 -11.21
C GLU A 583 -10.33 15.47 -10.28
N ILE A 584 -10.45 14.98 -9.05
CA ILE A 584 -9.40 15.15 -8.01
C ILE A 584 -9.27 13.96 -7.04
N ASP A 585 -10.10 12.95 -7.22
CA ASP A 585 -10.46 11.93 -6.26
C ASP A 585 -9.23 11.18 -5.71
N SER A 586 -8.31 10.78 -6.59
CA SER A 586 -7.06 10.11 -6.23
C SER A 586 -6.07 10.96 -5.40
N PHE A 587 -6.38 12.25 -5.18
CA PHE A 587 -5.61 13.21 -4.39
C PHE A 587 -6.46 13.85 -3.27
N PHE A 588 -7.62 13.28 -2.93
CA PHE A 588 -8.48 13.79 -1.86
C PHE A 588 -7.78 13.77 -0.49
N ASP A 589 -7.05 12.70 -0.19
CA ASP A 589 -6.13 12.54 0.96
C ASP A 589 -5.10 13.68 1.11
N ALA A 590 -4.74 14.35 0.02
CA ALA A 590 -3.78 15.45 0.00
C ALA A 590 -4.43 16.85 0.12
N LEU A 591 -5.76 16.94 0.22
CA LEU A 591 -6.48 18.19 0.49
C LEU A 591 -6.42 18.57 1.98
N PRO A 592 -6.25 19.85 2.33
CA PRO A 592 -6.34 20.29 3.73
C PRO A 592 -7.69 19.92 4.33
N LEU A 593 -7.74 19.49 5.60
CA LEU A 593 -9.01 19.26 6.32
C LEU A 593 -9.94 20.48 6.23
N LYS A 594 -9.36 21.69 6.20
CA LYS A 594 -10.05 22.97 6.01
C LYS A 594 -10.93 23.03 4.75
N ASP A 595 -10.52 22.40 3.64
CA ASP A 595 -11.32 22.37 2.40
C ASP A 595 -12.59 21.53 2.55
N LEU A 596 -12.54 20.46 3.36
CA LEU A 596 -13.70 19.63 3.71
C LEU A 596 -14.59 20.34 4.73
N GLU A 597 -14.01 20.99 5.73
CA GLU A 597 -14.75 21.83 6.70
C GLU A 597 -15.55 22.95 6.01
N ASP A 598 -15.03 23.52 4.91
CA ASP A 598 -15.73 24.58 4.15
C ASP A 598 -16.88 24.07 3.26
N ILE A 599 -16.99 22.75 3.04
CA ILE A 599 -18.16 22.11 2.40
C ILE A 599 -18.99 21.26 3.37
N ALA A 600 -18.70 21.26 4.67
CA ALA A 600 -19.30 20.35 5.64
C ALA A 600 -20.85 20.46 5.73
N ASP A 601 -21.40 21.67 5.58
CA ASP A 601 -22.85 21.91 5.49
C ASP A 601 -23.47 21.33 4.18
N ASP A 602 -22.72 21.36 3.07
CA ASP A 602 -23.16 20.79 1.80
C ASP A 602 -23.06 19.25 1.80
N ILE A 603 -22.04 18.66 2.46
CA ILE A 603 -21.94 17.21 2.72
C ILE A 603 -23.17 16.73 3.49
N ALA A 604 -23.49 17.40 4.61
CA ALA A 604 -24.68 17.08 5.40
C ALA A 604 -26.00 17.25 4.59
N ALA A 605 -26.02 18.15 3.60
CA ALA A 605 -27.17 18.31 2.71
C ALA A 605 -27.28 17.17 1.68
N ASP A 606 -26.19 16.70 1.09
CA ASP A 606 -26.20 15.53 0.18
C ASP A 606 -26.59 14.24 0.94
N VAL A 607 -26.03 14.03 2.14
CA VAL A 607 -26.41 12.97 3.09
C VAL A 607 -27.90 13.01 3.40
N ALA A 608 -28.46 14.20 3.68
CA ALA A 608 -29.89 14.36 3.95
C ALA A 608 -30.81 14.08 2.73
N ASN A 609 -30.23 13.91 1.52
CA ASN A 609 -30.93 13.41 0.33
C ASN A 609 -30.63 11.92 0.03
N GLY A 610 -29.78 11.26 0.81
CA GLY A 610 -29.37 9.86 0.65
C GLY A 610 -28.26 9.62 -0.39
N ASP A 611 -27.46 10.64 -0.72
CA ASP A 611 -26.38 10.55 -1.71
C ASP A 611 -24.99 10.52 -1.04
N PHE A 612 -24.61 9.34 -0.57
CA PHE A 612 -23.27 9.07 -0.01
C PHE A 612 -22.22 8.75 -1.10
N SER A 613 -22.67 8.48 -2.33
CA SER A 613 -21.88 7.88 -3.44
C SER A 613 -20.66 8.68 -3.90
N LYS A 614 -20.58 9.96 -3.53
CA LYS A 614 -19.45 10.85 -3.82
C LYS A 614 -18.23 10.63 -2.92
N PHE A 615 -18.37 9.84 -1.85
CA PHE A 615 -17.37 9.70 -0.79
C PHE A 615 -16.89 8.27 -0.55
N SER A 616 -17.63 7.25 -1.00
CA SER A 616 -17.35 5.85 -0.69
C SER A 616 -15.96 5.40 -1.14
N ASP A 617 -15.56 5.80 -2.35
CA ASP A 617 -14.37 5.27 -3.02
C ASP A 617 -13.14 6.20 -2.87
N LEU A 618 -13.27 7.31 -2.14
CA LEU A 618 -12.22 8.33 -2.03
C LEU A 618 -11.11 7.90 -1.06
N PRO A 619 -9.82 8.04 -1.41
CA PRO A 619 -8.73 7.89 -0.43
C PRO A 619 -8.79 9.03 0.58
N MET A 620 -8.85 8.71 1.87
CA MET A 620 -8.92 9.69 2.97
C MET A 620 -7.82 9.45 3.99
N THR A 621 -7.40 10.52 4.66
CA THR A 621 -6.69 10.43 5.96
C THR A 621 -7.70 10.26 7.10
N ASP A 622 -7.28 9.68 8.22
CA ASP A 622 -8.08 9.43 9.42
C ASP A 622 -8.92 10.65 9.84
N ALA A 623 -8.31 11.84 9.78
CA ALA A 623 -8.97 13.10 10.11
C ALA A 623 -10.06 13.50 9.12
N GLN A 624 -9.84 13.29 7.82
CA GLN A 624 -10.85 13.56 6.79
C GLN A 624 -11.99 12.54 6.89
N ALA A 625 -11.69 11.26 7.05
CA ALA A 625 -12.68 10.22 7.29
C ALA A 625 -13.51 10.54 8.54
N THR A 626 -12.87 10.91 9.65
CA THR A 626 -13.54 11.37 10.89
C THR A 626 -14.51 12.53 10.63
N LEU A 627 -14.11 13.54 9.84
CA LEU A 627 -14.96 14.70 9.55
C LEU A 627 -16.14 14.34 8.63
N VAL A 628 -15.90 13.56 7.58
CA VAL A 628 -16.95 13.10 6.67
C VAL A 628 -17.94 12.21 7.41
N PHE A 629 -17.44 11.30 8.26
CA PHE A 629 -18.28 10.45 9.11
C PHE A 629 -19.10 11.26 10.12
N GLU A 630 -18.50 12.22 10.83
CA GLU A 630 -19.22 13.14 11.74
C GLU A 630 -20.37 13.86 11.01
N LYS A 631 -20.17 14.27 9.74
CA LYS A 631 -21.22 14.89 8.91
C LYS A 631 -22.28 13.92 8.39
N MET A 632 -21.92 12.66 8.14
CA MET A 632 -22.88 11.62 7.76
C MET A 632 -23.75 11.18 8.96
N ASP A 633 -23.14 10.99 10.12
CA ASP A 633 -23.79 10.56 11.37
C ASP A 633 -24.86 11.55 11.88
N GLU A 634 -24.66 12.85 11.67
CA GLU A 634 -25.62 13.92 12.02
C GLU A 634 -27.00 13.75 11.35
N GLY A 635 -27.06 13.09 10.19
CA GLY A 635 -28.31 12.81 9.47
C GLY A 635 -29.02 11.52 9.88
N LEU A 636 -28.34 10.62 10.62
CA LEU A 636 -28.74 9.22 10.78
C LEU A 636 -29.19 8.89 12.21
N SER A 637 -30.35 8.23 12.32
CA SER A 637 -30.90 7.76 13.61
C SER A 637 -30.55 6.32 13.94
N GLU A 638 -30.45 5.47 12.91
CA GLU A 638 -30.12 4.04 12.97
C GLU A 638 -29.23 3.70 11.76
N TYR A 639 -28.47 2.61 11.82
CA TYR A 639 -27.61 2.13 10.74
C TYR A 639 -28.07 0.77 10.20
N ASP A 640 -27.99 0.61 8.88
CA ASP A 640 -28.17 -0.65 8.16
C ASP A 640 -27.02 -0.90 7.17
N THR A 641 -27.01 -2.10 6.59
CA THR A 641 -25.96 -2.61 5.71
C THR A 641 -25.78 -1.73 4.47
N ASP A 642 -26.87 -1.35 3.79
CA ASP A 642 -26.84 -0.48 2.61
C ASP A 642 -26.27 0.91 2.94
N THR A 643 -26.62 1.47 4.10
CA THR A 643 -26.08 2.76 4.56
C THR A 643 -24.57 2.68 4.74
N VAL A 644 -24.05 1.67 5.47
CA VAL A 644 -22.61 1.52 5.69
C VAL A 644 -21.88 1.26 4.37
N ILE A 645 -22.37 0.34 3.52
CA ILE A 645 -21.80 0.10 2.17
C ILE A 645 -21.62 1.43 1.42
N SER A 646 -22.64 2.29 1.46
CA SER A 646 -22.63 3.58 0.76
C SER A 646 -21.70 4.65 1.36
N MET A 647 -21.30 4.51 2.63
CA MET A 647 -20.32 5.40 3.28
C MET A 647 -18.88 5.07 2.88
N GLY A 648 -18.56 3.80 2.63
CA GLY A 648 -17.25 3.33 2.15
C GLY A 648 -16.08 3.77 3.05
N ASN A 649 -15.02 4.32 2.45
CA ASN A 649 -13.81 4.73 3.17
C ASN A 649 -14.06 5.77 4.27
N ALA A 650 -15.18 6.51 4.24
CA ALA A 650 -15.56 7.40 5.34
C ALA A 650 -15.85 6.64 6.65
N VAL A 651 -16.21 5.35 6.59
CA VAL A 651 -16.50 4.51 7.76
C VAL A 651 -15.28 4.40 8.70
N ALA A 652 -14.05 4.54 8.22
CA ALA A 652 -12.86 4.64 9.06
C ALA A 652 -12.90 5.79 10.10
N GLY A 653 -13.76 6.79 9.90
CA GLY A 653 -14.06 7.85 10.87
C GLY A 653 -15.03 7.47 11.99
N ALA A 654 -15.57 6.25 11.99
CA ALA A 654 -16.59 5.81 12.93
C ALA A 654 -16.03 5.61 14.34
N LYS A 655 -16.75 6.13 15.34
CA LYS A 655 -16.38 6.07 16.76
C LYS A 655 -17.12 4.94 17.48
N PRO A 656 -16.66 4.49 18.66
CA PRO A 656 -17.38 3.49 19.47
C PRO A 656 -18.87 3.81 19.71
N ASP A 657 -19.27 5.07 19.85
CA ASP A 657 -20.67 5.46 20.07
C ASP A 657 -21.57 5.37 18.83
N THR A 658 -20.98 5.18 17.65
CA THR A 658 -21.70 4.82 16.41
C THR A 658 -22.43 3.48 16.58
N LEU A 659 -21.78 2.52 17.27
CA LEU A 659 -22.31 1.17 17.45
C LEU A 659 -23.66 1.18 18.16
N ASP A 660 -23.91 2.14 19.05
CA ASP A 660 -25.13 2.25 19.85
C ASP A 660 -26.37 2.64 19.00
N LYS A 661 -26.16 3.10 17.75
CA LYS A 661 -27.20 3.35 16.75
C LYS A 661 -27.51 2.12 15.87
N ILE A 662 -26.71 1.04 15.92
CA ILE A 662 -26.94 -0.17 15.12
C ILE A 662 -27.98 -1.07 15.83
N PRO A 663 -29.09 -1.47 15.19
CA PRO A 663 -30.07 -2.39 15.79
C PRO A 663 -29.50 -3.80 16.02
N ASN A 664 -29.81 -4.42 17.16
CA ASN A 664 -29.29 -5.74 17.55
C ASN A 664 -29.56 -6.83 16.52
N ASP A 665 -30.76 -6.83 15.89
CA ASP A 665 -31.17 -7.83 14.91
C ASP A 665 -30.28 -7.85 13.64
N ASN A 666 -29.63 -6.73 13.32
CA ASN A 666 -28.74 -6.57 12.15
C ASN A 666 -27.25 -6.41 12.54
N PHE A 667 -26.91 -6.38 13.83
CA PHE A 667 -25.62 -5.88 14.32
C PHE A 667 -24.40 -6.53 13.65
N LEU A 668 -24.44 -7.86 13.52
CA LEU A 668 -23.33 -8.65 12.95
C LEU A 668 -23.10 -8.38 11.46
N GLU A 669 -24.18 -8.18 10.69
CA GLU A 669 -24.11 -7.89 9.26
C GLU A 669 -23.52 -6.49 9.01
N VAL A 670 -23.94 -5.52 9.82
CA VAL A 670 -23.44 -4.14 9.75
C VAL A 670 -21.97 -4.07 10.18
N ILE A 671 -21.56 -4.70 11.29
CA ILE A 671 -20.13 -4.71 11.66
C ILE A 671 -19.26 -5.53 10.70
N GLY A 672 -19.84 -6.50 9.98
CA GLY A 672 -19.22 -7.19 8.84
C GLY A 672 -18.73 -6.20 7.80
N VAL A 673 -19.67 -5.47 7.18
CA VAL A 673 -19.35 -4.43 6.19
C VAL A 673 -18.43 -3.35 6.76
N MET A 674 -18.62 -2.94 8.02
CA MET A 674 -17.74 -1.96 8.65
C MET A 674 -16.27 -2.44 8.67
N SER A 675 -16.02 -3.69 9.07
CA SER A 675 -14.66 -4.28 9.06
C SER A 675 -14.13 -4.53 7.65
N ASP A 676 -14.98 -4.94 6.71
CA ASP A 676 -14.59 -5.14 5.30
C ASP A 676 -14.21 -3.81 4.61
N GLN A 677 -14.57 -2.66 5.18
CA GLN A 677 -14.30 -1.32 4.65
C GLN A 677 -13.25 -0.52 5.43
N ALA A 678 -12.92 -0.86 6.68
CA ALA A 678 -12.03 -0.04 7.51
C ALA A 678 -11.35 -0.78 8.68
N ASP A 679 -10.04 -0.52 8.84
CA ASP A 679 -9.25 -0.86 10.03
C ASP A 679 -9.55 0.08 11.21
N PHE A 680 -10.44 -0.33 12.12
CA PHE A 680 -10.70 0.47 13.33
C PHE A 680 -9.60 0.36 14.41
N ASP A 681 -9.63 1.26 15.39
CA ASP A 681 -8.77 1.18 16.58
C ASP A 681 -9.19 0.03 17.54
N ALA A 682 -8.37 -0.26 18.55
CA ALA A 682 -8.71 -1.26 19.56
C ALA A 682 -9.90 -0.88 20.45
N ASN A 683 -10.29 0.40 20.56
CA ASN A 683 -11.48 0.79 21.32
C ASN A 683 -12.78 0.37 20.61
N MET A 684 -12.85 0.62 19.31
CA MET A 684 -14.00 0.31 18.47
C MET A 684 -14.18 -1.20 18.33
N ASN A 685 -13.12 -1.94 18.02
CA ASN A 685 -13.15 -3.41 17.98
C ASN A 685 -13.54 -4.02 19.35
N ARG A 686 -12.98 -3.50 20.45
CA ARG A 686 -13.38 -3.92 21.80
C ARG A 686 -14.86 -3.62 22.10
N LYS A 687 -15.41 -2.45 21.71
CA LYS A 687 -16.84 -2.16 21.94
C LYS A 687 -17.75 -2.98 21.01
N MET A 688 -17.30 -3.34 19.79
CA MET A 688 -17.98 -4.35 18.97
C MET A 688 -18.04 -5.69 19.72
N ALA A 689 -16.90 -6.21 20.18
CA ALA A 689 -16.80 -7.46 20.91
C ALA A 689 -17.64 -7.46 22.21
N GLU A 690 -17.50 -6.44 23.05
CA GLU A 690 -18.30 -6.27 24.28
C GLU A 690 -19.81 -6.31 24.00
N ARG A 691 -20.26 -5.75 22.87
CA ARG A 691 -21.67 -5.77 22.47
C ARG A 691 -22.11 -7.13 21.90
N VAL A 692 -21.25 -7.82 21.14
CA VAL A 692 -21.48 -9.22 20.73
C VAL A 692 -21.70 -10.11 21.95
N GLU A 693 -20.89 -9.98 23.00
CA GLU A 693 -20.98 -10.80 24.22
C GLU A 693 -22.12 -10.43 25.17
N SER A 694 -22.51 -9.16 25.24
CA SER A 694 -23.48 -8.68 26.24
C SER A 694 -24.90 -8.47 25.70
N GLU A 695 -25.05 -8.23 24.40
CA GLU A 695 -26.33 -7.87 23.77
C GLU A 695 -26.78 -8.79 22.64
N ILE A 696 -25.87 -9.51 21.98
CA ILE A 696 -26.20 -10.40 20.84
C ILE A 696 -26.23 -11.87 21.29
N TYR A 697 -25.16 -12.37 21.91
CA TYR A 697 -25.02 -13.78 22.31
C TYR A 697 -24.84 -13.95 23.81
N SER A 698 -25.95 -14.17 24.53
CA SER A 698 -25.93 -14.43 25.99
C SER A 698 -25.50 -15.85 26.39
N ASP A 699 -25.21 -16.74 25.44
CA ASP A 699 -24.84 -18.14 25.67
C ASP A 699 -24.07 -18.70 24.46
N PHE A 700 -22.75 -18.88 24.62
CA PHE A 700 -21.88 -19.43 23.59
C PHE A 700 -21.96 -20.97 23.46
N SER A 701 -22.64 -21.67 24.37
CA SER A 701 -22.78 -23.14 24.28
C SER A 701 -23.76 -23.61 23.20
N GLY A 702 -24.52 -22.67 22.61
CA GLY A 702 -25.42 -22.90 21.46
C GLY A 702 -24.86 -22.45 20.10
N PHE A 703 -23.58 -22.05 20.03
CA PHE A 703 -23.00 -21.45 18.82
C PHE A 703 -22.95 -22.42 17.62
N THR A 704 -23.04 -21.89 16.40
CA THR A 704 -22.95 -22.68 15.16
C THR A 704 -21.93 -22.07 14.20
N GLN A 705 -21.52 -22.82 13.17
CA GLN A 705 -20.63 -22.32 12.11
C GLN A 705 -21.17 -21.02 11.50
N GLN A 706 -22.47 -20.94 11.19
CA GLN A 706 -23.09 -19.73 10.67
C GLN A 706 -22.93 -18.53 11.61
N ASN A 707 -22.98 -18.72 12.94
CA ASN A 707 -22.76 -17.64 13.90
C ASN A 707 -21.30 -17.17 13.89
N LEU A 708 -20.35 -18.11 13.79
CA LEU A 708 -18.92 -17.80 13.68
C LEU A 708 -18.59 -17.11 12.36
N ASP A 709 -19.20 -17.53 11.25
CA ASP A 709 -19.03 -16.93 9.94
C ASP A 709 -19.46 -15.45 9.96
N THR A 710 -20.58 -15.13 10.63
CA THR A 710 -21.14 -13.76 10.71
C THR A 710 -20.41 -12.78 11.63
N ILE A 711 -19.47 -13.19 12.49
CA ILE A 711 -18.65 -12.22 13.25
C ILE A 711 -17.43 -11.84 12.40
N PRO A 712 -17.06 -10.54 12.25
CA PRO A 712 -15.86 -10.15 11.53
C PRO A 712 -14.62 -10.82 12.13
N ALA A 713 -13.66 -11.24 11.30
CA ALA A 713 -12.45 -11.91 11.79
C ALA A 713 -11.73 -11.10 12.88
N ASP A 714 -11.69 -9.79 12.71
CA ASP A 714 -10.95 -8.85 13.56
C ASP A 714 -11.65 -8.44 14.86
N VAL A 715 -12.93 -8.79 15.03
CA VAL A 715 -13.67 -8.61 16.29
C VAL A 715 -13.49 -9.83 17.21
N ILE A 716 -13.23 -11.02 16.67
CA ILE A 716 -13.10 -12.26 17.46
C ILE A 716 -11.88 -12.24 18.40
N PRO A 717 -10.69 -11.72 18.02
CA PRO A 717 -9.57 -11.51 18.94
C PRO A 717 -9.88 -10.65 20.17
N ASP A 718 -10.93 -9.82 20.15
CA ASP A 718 -11.31 -8.99 21.30
C ASP A 718 -12.44 -9.56 22.18
N LEU A 719 -13.06 -10.67 21.77
CA LEU A 719 -13.99 -11.46 22.60
C LEU A 719 -13.27 -12.11 23.79
N SER A 720 -13.97 -12.32 24.90
CA SER A 720 -13.42 -12.94 26.10
C SER A 720 -13.17 -14.43 25.92
N THR A 721 -12.01 -14.90 26.37
CA THR A 721 -11.67 -16.33 26.29
C THR A 721 -12.52 -17.21 27.20
N GLU A 722 -13.23 -16.65 28.19
CA GLU A 722 -14.24 -17.39 28.97
C GLU A 722 -15.48 -17.73 28.11
N ASN A 723 -15.93 -16.84 27.22
CA ASN A 723 -17.01 -17.15 26.28
C ASN A 723 -16.55 -18.08 25.16
N LEU A 724 -15.36 -17.84 24.58
CA LEU A 724 -14.77 -18.75 23.59
C LEU A 724 -14.47 -20.15 24.16
N ASP A 725 -14.23 -20.26 25.47
CA ASP A 725 -14.09 -21.55 26.18
C ASP A 725 -15.39 -22.37 26.27
N ASN A 726 -16.56 -21.75 26.02
CA ASN A 726 -17.87 -22.38 26.14
C ASN A 726 -18.48 -22.80 24.80
N VAL A 727 -17.82 -22.55 23.65
CA VAL A 727 -18.30 -22.96 22.33
C VAL A 727 -18.36 -24.49 22.15
N PRO A 728 -19.21 -25.02 21.24
CA PRO A 728 -19.23 -26.45 20.96
C PRO A 728 -17.86 -26.99 20.51
N ALA A 729 -17.51 -28.19 20.99
CA ALA A 729 -16.20 -28.80 20.77
C ALA A 729 -15.89 -29.11 19.29
N ASP A 730 -16.93 -29.27 18.47
CA ASP A 730 -16.86 -29.42 17.01
C ASP A 730 -16.63 -28.08 16.27
N LEU A 731 -16.91 -26.94 16.91
CA LEU A 731 -16.68 -25.60 16.37
C LEU A 731 -15.38 -24.96 16.88
N CYS A 732 -14.88 -25.40 18.06
CA CYS A 732 -13.71 -24.86 18.75
C CYS A 732 -12.47 -24.67 17.86
N ALA A 733 -12.17 -25.64 16.97
CA ALA A 733 -11.04 -25.54 16.04
C ALA A 733 -11.24 -24.46 14.94
N ALA A 734 -12.46 -24.24 14.47
CA ALA A 734 -12.77 -23.18 13.52
C ALA A 734 -12.72 -21.79 14.17
N VAL A 735 -13.12 -21.68 15.46
CA VAL A 735 -12.93 -20.45 16.25
C VAL A 735 -11.44 -20.12 16.37
N ALA A 736 -10.62 -21.11 16.76
CA ALA A 736 -9.17 -20.96 16.84
C ALA A 736 -8.56 -20.50 15.51
N GLN A 737 -8.95 -21.14 14.39
CA GLN A 737 -8.50 -20.75 13.04
C GLN A 737 -8.91 -19.32 12.67
N LYS A 738 -10.13 -18.88 12.99
CA LYS A 738 -10.60 -17.52 12.63
C LYS A 738 -9.99 -16.41 13.49
N VAL A 739 -9.61 -16.70 14.75
CA VAL A 739 -8.74 -15.80 15.53
C VAL A 739 -7.31 -15.81 14.97
N ALA A 740 -6.81 -16.98 14.57
CA ALA A 740 -5.46 -17.17 14.04
C ALA A 740 -5.25 -16.61 12.61
N SER A 741 -6.33 -16.29 11.89
CA SER A 741 -6.28 -15.63 10.58
C SER A 741 -6.45 -14.10 10.64
N SER A 742 -6.83 -13.54 11.80
CA SER A 742 -6.95 -12.08 11.96
C SER A 742 -5.56 -11.45 12.17
N GLU A 743 -5.28 -10.39 11.41
CA GLU A 743 -4.07 -9.58 11.61
C GLU A 743 -4.19 -8.69 12.85
N ARG A 744 -5.42 -8.27 13.22
CA ARG A 744 -5.66 -7.54 14.47
C ARG A 744 -5.23 -8.29 15.72
N LEU A 745 -5.15 -9.62 15.69
CA LEU A 745 -4.56 -10.42 16.76
C LEU A 745 -3.24 -9.81 17.25
N PHE A 746 -2.39 -9.34 16.34
CA PHE A 746 -1.08 -8.73 16.62
C PHE A 746 -1.13 -7.38 17.33
N ASN A 747 -2.18 -6.61 17.03
CA ASN A 747 -2.48 -5.32 17.64
C ASN A 747 -3.19 -5.49 18.99
N THR A 748 -3.79 -6.65 19.27
CA THR A 748 -4.20 -7.02 20.64
C THR A 748 -2.98 -7.21 21.56
N GLN A 749 -3.24 -7.41 22.85
CA GLN A 749 -2.19 -7.56 23.86
C GLN A 749 -1.49 -8.92 23.83
N GLU A 750 -0.23 -8.96 24.25
CA GLU A 750 0.53 -10.21 24.46
C GLU A 750 -0.20 -11.21 25.37
N ILE A 751 -0.86 -10.74 26.43
CA ILE A 751 -1.67 -11.57 27.34
C ILE A 751 -2.89 -12.15 26.63
N ARG A 752 -3.54 -11.36 25.78
CA ARG A 752 -4.74 -11.74 25.02
C ARG A 752 -4.35 -12.77 23.94
N GLN A 753 -3.23 -12.54 23.26
CA GLN A 753 -2.57 -13.51 22.36
C GLN A 753 -2.22 -14.82 23.09
N GLN A 754 -1.65 -14.77 24.29
CA GLN A 754 -1.36 -15.94 25.14
C GLN A 754 -2.63 -16.71 25.55
N LYS A 755 -3.69 -16.00 25.96
CA LYS A 755 -4.97 -16.59 26.34
C LYS A 755 -5.66 -17.27 25.15
N HIS A 756 -5.68 -16.65 23.97
CA HIS A 756 -6.23 -17.25 22.75
C HIS A 756 -5.40 -18.45 22.28
N ALA A 757 -4.07 -18.38 22.33
CA ALA A 757 -3.19 -19.52 22.03
C ALA A 757 -3.44 -20.71 22.97
N THR A 758 -3.69 -20.44 24.27
CA THR A 758 -4.05 -21.47 25.25
C THR A 758 -5.43 -22.07 24.96
N ASN A 759 -6.42 -21.24 24.60
CA ASN A 759 -7.75 -21.71 24.18
C ASN A 759 -7.68 -22.58 22.91
N ALA A 760 -6.89 -22.21 21.91
CA ALA A 760 -6.68 -23.03 20.70
C ALA A 760 -6.01 -24.39 21.02
N LEU A 761 -4.96 -24.41 21.85
CA LEU A 761 -4.36 -25.67 22.32
C LEU A 761 -5.37 -26.54 23.11
N LYS A 762 -6.27 -25.92 23.87
CA LYS A 762 -7.36 -26.59 24.57
C LYS A 762 -8.42 -27.14 23.60
N CYS A 763 -8.79 -26.42 22.54
CA CYS A 763 -9.64 -26.92 21.45
C CYS A 763 -9.03 -28.16 20.77
N LEU A 764 -7.71 -28.17 20.56
CA LEU A 764 -6.97 -29.32 20.03
C LEU A 764 -6.87 -30.51 21.02
N GLY A 765 -7.34 -30.35 22.27
CA GLY A 765 -7.17 -31.33 23.34
C GLY A 765 -5.73 -31.47 23.84
N LYS A 766 -4.88 -30.48 23.51
CA LYS A 766 -3.42 -30.47 23.69
C LYS A 766 -2.94 -29.29 24.55
N GLU A 767 -3.78 -28.78 25.45
CA GLU A 767 -3.47 -27.67 26.38
C GLU A 767 -2.11 -27.88 27.09
N THR A 768 -1.98 -28.97 27.85
CA THR A 768 -0.83 -29.20 28.75
C THR A 768 0.19 -30.22 28.24
N SER A 769 -0.13 -31.00 27.21
CA SER A 769 0.74 -32.06 26.68
C SER A 769 0.27 -32.59 25.32
N GLY A 770 1.13 -33.36 24.65
CA GLY A 770 0.89 -33.90 23.33
C GLY A 770 1.69 -33.17 22.26
N ASP A 771 2.21 -33.94 21.31
CA ASP A 771 3.02 -33.46 20.19
C ASP A 771 2.12 -32.70 19.19
N LEU A 772 2.68 -31.69 18.51
CA LEU A 772 1.96 -30.77 17.63
C LEU A 772 2.49 -30.91 16.19
N GLY A 773 1.66 -31.45 15.29
CA GLY A 773 1.99 -31.66 13.89
C GLY A 773 1.44 -30.59 12.96
N GLU A 774 1.59 -30.82 11.66
CA GLU A 774 1.17 -29.92 10.56
C GLU A 774 -0.24 -29.33 10.76
N SER A 775 -1.25 -30.19 11.00
CA SER A 775 -2.64 -29.76 11.19
C SER A 775 -2.90 -29.01 12.49
N ASP A 776 -2.09 -29.24 13.53
CA ASP A 776 -2.17 -28.46 14.77
C ASP A 776 -1.60 -27.06 14.54
N MET A 777 -0.49 -26.95 13.81
CA MET A 777 0.13 -25.67 13.46
C MET A 777 -0.71 -24.85 12.49
N ALA A 778 -1.33 -25.48 11.49
CA ALA A 778 -2.33 -24.83 10.64
C ALA A 778 -3.57 -24.32 11.43
N THR A 779 -3.91 -24.99 12.54
CA THR A 779 -4.99 -24.54 13.44
C THR A 779 -4.56 -23.42 14.39
N MET A 780 -3.27 -23.39 14.77
CA MET A 780 -2.70 -22.32 15.58
C MET A 780 -2.47 -21.03 14.77
N GLY A 781 -2.06 -21.12 13.49
CA GLY A 781 -1.79 -19.95 12.64
C GLY A 781 -1.01 -18.85 13.38
N ASN A 782 -1.48 -17.60 13.29
CA ASN A 782 -0.86 -16.45 13.95
C ASN A 782 -0.91 -16.50 15.50
N LEU A 783 -1.73 -17.38 16.12
CA LEU A 783 -1.71 -17.60 17.58
C LEU A 783 -0.38 -18.19 18.07
N ILE A 784 0.43 -18.78 17.18
CA ILE A 784 1.78 -19.21 17.56
C ILE A 784 2.62 -18.06 18.11
N CYS A 785 2.40 -16.83 17.64
CA CYS A 785 3.07 -15.62 18.11
C CYS A 785 2.76 -15.31 19.59
N GLY A 786 1.56 -15.67 20.06
CA GLY A 786 1.14 -15.57 21.46
C GLY A 786 1.45 -16.78 22.32
N ALA A 787 1.71 -17.95 21.74
CA ALA A 787 1.92 -19.19 22.49
C ALA A 787 3.15 -19.10 23.41
N GLU A 788 3.09 -19.69 24.62
CA GLU A 788 4.25 -19.78 25.51
C GLU A 788 5.43 -20.50 24.84
N ASP A 789 6.67 -20.14 25.19
CA ASP A 789 7.88 -20.73 24.60
C ASP A 789 7.95 -22.27 24.79
N ALA A 790 7.33 -22.79 25.85
CA ALA A 790 7.19 -24.23 26.10
C ALA A 790 6.20 -24.97 25.15
N VAL A 791 5.42 -24.24 24.36
CA VAL A 791 4.58 -24.82 23.28
C VAL A 791 5.44 -25.18 22.07
N LEU A 792 6.45 -24.35 21.77
CA LEU A 792 7.34 -24.57 20.63
C LEU A 792 8.23 -25.82 20.82
N ASP A 793 8.60 -26.16 22.06
CA ASP A 793 9.29 -27.41 22.43
C ASP A 793 8.49 -28.69 22.07
N ARG A 794 7.20 -28.57 21.71
CA ARG A 794 6.27 -29.69 21.48
C ARG A 794 5.91 -29.90 20.01
N VAL A 795 6.42 -29.06 19.10
CA VAL A 795 6.18 -29.19 17.66
C VAL A 795 7.02 -30.35 17.11
N ASP A 796 6.38 -31.25 16.36
CA ASP A 796 7.07 -32.38 15.72
C ASP A 796 7.59 -32.04 14.31
N ALA A 797 8.31 -32.97 13.68
CA ALA A 797 8.92 -32.75 12.36
C ALA A 797 7.91 -32.48 11.22
N SER A 798 6.63 -32.83 11.38
CA SER A 798 5.57 -32.44 10.44
C SER A 798 5.06 -31.01 10.70
N GLY A 799 4.98 -30.61 11.97
CA GLY A 799 4.59 -29.25 12.35
C GLY A 799 5.67 -28.20 12.13
N ALA A 800 6.95 -28.59 12.12
CA ALA A 800 8.09 -27.67 12.21
C ALA A 800 8.14 -26.62 11.08
N ARG A 801 7.81 -26.99 9.82
CA ARG A 801 7.77 -26.02 8.70
C ARG A 801 6.63 -25.01 8.88
N THR A 802 5.39 -25.48 9.05
CA THR A 802 4.21 -24.62 9.27
C THR A 802 4.33 -23.75 10.54
N ALA A 803 4.99 -24.25 11.58
CA ALA A 803 5.30 -23.45 12.77
C ALA A 803 6.23 -22.27 12.44
N LEU A 804 7.29 -22.50 11.66
CA LEU A 804 8.21 -21.45 11.23
C LEU A 804 7.54 -20.45 10.27
N GLU A 805 6.73 -20.94 9.32
CA GLU A 805 5.96 -20.11 8.39
C GLU A 805 5.00 -19.18 9.15
N ASN A 806 4.19 -19.72 10.06
CA ASN A 806 3.33 -18.91 10.93
C ASN A 806 4.11 -17.94 11.85
N LEU A 807 5.35 -18.27 12.23
CA LEU A 807 6.22 -17.40 13.01
C LEU A 807 6.80 -16.23 12.19
N GLN A 808 6.72 -16.24 10.86
CA GLN A 808 7.08 -15.08 10.02
C GLN A 808 6.05 -13.96 10.10
N ASN A 809 4.77 -14.32 10.20
CA ASN A 809 3.66 -13.37 10.32
C ASN A 809 3.72 -12.59 11.66
N CYS A 810 4.47 -13.09 12.65
CA CYS A 810 4.63 -12.40 13.92
C CYS A 810 5.28 -11.01 13.72
N PRO A 811 4.68 -9.94 14.27
CA PRO A 811 5.29 -8.61 14.22
C PRO A 811 6.69 -8.61 14.80
N THR A 812 7.52 -7.69 14.31
CA THR A 812 8.93 -7.49 14.70
C THR A 812 9.10 -6.88 16.12
N LYS A 813 8.46 -7.52 17.11
CA LYS A 813 8.61 -7.26 18.55
C LYS A 813 9.90 -7.92 19.08
N CYS A 814 10.34 -7.55 20.28
CA CYS A 814 11.51 -8.18 20.89
C CYS A 814 11.29 -9.66 21.21
N LEU A 815 11.88 -10.55 20.41
CA LEU A 815 11.97 -11.97 20.72
C LEU A 815 12.86 -12.20 21.96
N SER A 816 12.36 -12.98 22.92
CA SER A 816 13.12 -13.38 24.11
C SER A 816 14.31 -14.30 23.73
N GLU A 817 15.34 -14.38 24.57
CA GLU A 817 16.46 -15.31 24.33
C GLU A 817 16.01 -16.79 24.34
N ASP A 818 14.98 -17.14 25.12
CA ASP A 818 14.40 -18.49 25.08
C ASP A 818 13.61 -18.68 23.77
N ARG A 819 12.81 -17.69 23.35
CA ARG A 819 12.08 -17.66 22.08
C ARG A 819 12.99 -17.88 20.87
N LYS A 820 14.12 -17.17 20.80
CA LYS A 820 15.14 -17.37 19.76
C LYS A 820 15.66 -18.81 19.78
N THR A 821 15.96 -19.33 20.96
CA THR A 821 16.40 -20.73 21.16
C THR A 821 15.33 -21.73 20.70
N LYS A 822 14.03 -21.43 20.88
CA LYS A 822 12.93 -22.24 20.35
C LYS A 822 12.88 -22.24 18.84
N ILE A 823 12.97 -21.07 18.21
CA ILE A 823 12.98 -20.90 16.75
C ILE A 823 14.15 -21.67 16.13
N GLN A 824 15.35 -21.57 16.72
CA GLN A 824 16.51 -22.38 16.34
C GLN A 824 16.22 -23.89 16.46
N GLY A 825 15.52 -24.32 17.51
CA GLY A 825 15.10 -25.70 17.73
C GLY A 825 14.09 -26.21 16.70
N LEU A 826 13.11 -25.38 16.32
CA LEU A 826 12.14 -25.68 15.25
C LEU A 826 12.86 -25.85 13.90
N PHE A 827 13.77 -24.94 13.57
CA PHE A 827 14.58 -25.02 12.35
C PHE A 827 15.43 -26.30 12.32
N ALA A 828 16.15 -26.61 13.41
CA ALA A 828 16.90 -27.85 13.53
C ALA A 828 16.03 -29.13 13.53
N THR A 829 14.74 -29.02 13.84
CA THR A 829 13.77 -30.12 13.78
C THR A 829 13.25 -30.31 12.35
N MET A 830 13.02 -29.22 11.61
CA MET A 830 12.69 -29.23 10.18
C MET A 830 13.86 -29.77 9.33
N THR A 831 15.09 -29.33 9.61
CA THR A 831 16.30 -29.72 8.85
C THR A 831 17.05 -30.91 9.44
N ALA A 832 16.39 -31.76 10.25
CA ALA A 832 17.07 -32.75 11.09
C ALA A 832 17.90 -33.82 10.34
N ASP A 833 17.56 -34.11 9.08
CA ASP A 833 18.29 -35.05 8.20
C ASP A 833 19.28 -34.36 7.23
N ALA A 834 19.48 -33.04 7.33
CA ALA A 834 20.30 -32.23 6.43
C ALA A 834 21.50 -31.57 7.14
N GLU A 835 22.70 -31.65 6.54
CA GLU A 835 23.84 -30.80 6.91
C GLU A 835 23.60 -29.34 6.48
N PRO A 836 24.19 -28.31 7.11
CA PRO A 836 23.93 -26.91 6.77
C PRO A 836 24.16 -26.51 5.30
N SER A 837 25.05 -27.22 4.59
CA SER A 837 25.31 -27.03 3.15
C SER A 837 24.31 -27.74 2.22
N GLN A 838 23.32 -28.44 2.79
CA GLN A 838 22.21 -29.10 2.09
C GLN A 838 20.86 -28.41 2.34
N ILE A 839 20.86 -27.32 3.12
CA ILE A 839 19.69 -26.47 3.34
C ILE A 839 19.43 -25.70 2.04
N ASP A 840 18.19 -25.82 1.54
CA ASP A 840 17.69 -25.25 0.31
C ASP A 840 17.03 -23.87 0.53
N ILE A 841 16.58 -23.26 -0.57
CA ILE A 841 15.89 -21.97 -0.55
C ILE A 841 14.53 -22.06 0.14
N ASP A 842 13.85 -23.20 0.07
CA ASP A 842 12.51 -23.39 0.64
C ASP A 842 12.57 -23.49 2.18
N ALA A 843 13.58 -24.16 2.74
CA ALA A 843 13.86 -24.17 4.17
C ALA A 843 14.23 -22.77 4.70
N LEU A 844 14.96 -21.96 3.92
CA LEU A 844 15.30 -20.58 4.29
C LEU A 844 14.08 -19.65 4.15
N ALA A 845 13.23 -19.88 3.14
CA ALA A 845 11.95 -19.19 2.97
C ALA A 845 10.95 -19.54 4.08
N ALA A 846 10.94 -20.77 4.59
CA ALA A 846 10.06 -21.21 5.67
C ALA A 846 10.37 -20.54 7.02
N ILE A 847 11.63 -20.18 7.30
CA ILE A 847 11.99 -19.40 8.50
C ILE A 847 11.91 -17.87 8.28
N GLY A 848 12.11 -17.41 7.04
CA GLY A 848 11.99 -15.99 6.66
C GLY A 848 12.81 -15.06 7.54
N LEU A 849 12.20 -13.95 7.99
CA LEU A 849 12.86 -12.92 8.82
C LEU A 849 13.41 -13.47 10.15
N ASN A 850 12.90 -14.61 10.63
CA ASN A 850 13.46 -15.27 11.81
C ASN A 850 14.84 -15.91 11.57
N ALA A 851 15.34 -15.96 10.32
CA ALA A 851 16.70 -16.44 10.01
C ALA A 851 17.80 -15.61 10.71
N TYR A 852 17.54 -14.33 11.01
CA TYR A 852 18.44 -13.49 11.81
C TYR A 852 18.58 -13.94 13.28
N CYS A 853 17.79 -14.93 13.72
CA CYS A 853 17.93 -15.57 15.02
C CYS A 853 18.74 -16.88 14.98
N LEU A 854 19.23 -17.33 13.81
CA LEU A 854 20.05 -18.54 13.71
C LEU A 854 21.50 -18.30 14.17
N PRO A 855 22.22 -19.33 14.66
CA PRO A 855 23.60 -19.17 15.10
C PRO A 855 24.57 -18.89 13.93
N ASP A 856 25.59 -18.06 14.15
CA ASP A 856 26.66 -17.73 13.19
C ASP A 856 27.21 -18.95 12.43
N ASP A 857 27.50 -20.04 13.14
CA ASP A 857 28.06 -21.28 12.57
C ASP A 857 27.07 -21.99 11.61
N THR A 858 25.76 -21.81 11.81
CA THR A 858 24.72 -22.34 10.91
C THR A 858 24.63 -21.49 9.66
N ILE A 859 24.53 -20.16 9.82
CA ILE A 859 24.46 -19.18 8.73
C ILE A 859 25.71 -19.27 7.84
N ALA A 860 26.90 -19.40 8.44
CA ALA A 860 28.14 -19.59 7.72
C ALA A 860 28.16 -20.88 6.87
N GLY A 861 27.48 -21.93 7.34
CA GLY A 861 27.40 -23.25 6.74
C GLY A 861 26.45 -23.38 5.53
N PHE A 862 25.52 -22.46 5.33
CA PHE A 862 24.63 -22.42 4.16
C PHE A 862 25.42 -22.40 2.84
N SER A 863 24.83 -22.86 1.73
CA SER A 863 25.44 -22.68 0.41
C SER A 863 25.43 -21.19 0.02
N ASN A 864 26.38 -20.77 -0.83
CA ASN A 864 26.39 -19.38 -1.31
C ASN A 864 25.34 -19.14 -2.40
N ASP A 865 24.87 -20.19 -3.07
CA ASP A 865 23.89 -20.09 -4.15
C ASP A 865 22.50 -19.81 -3.55
N VAL A 866 22.07 -20.60 -2.57
CA VAL A 866 20.82 -20.41 -1.80
C VAL A 866 20.76 -19.03 -1.14
N VAL A 867 21.86 -18.54 -0.55
CA VAL A 867 21.87 -17.20 0.07
C VAL A 867 21.92 -16.06 -0.96
N ALA A 868 22.39 -16.31 -2.19
CA ALA A 868 22.30 -15.33 -3.28
C ALA A 868 20.86 -15.21 -3.82
N GLU A 869 20.08 -16.28 -3.79
CA GLU A 869 18.64 -16.27 -4.13
C GLU A 869 17.80 -15.63 -3.02
N ALA A 870 18.25 -15.73 -1.76
CA ALA A 870 17.59 -15.13 -0.59
C ALA A 870 17.95 -13.65 -0.32
N VAL A 871 18.48 -12.90 -1.29
CA VAL A 871 18.74 -11.45 -1.12
C VAL A 871 17.45 -10.67 -0.83
N SER A 872 16.32 -11.13 -1.37
CA SER A 872 14.98 -10.63 -1.07
C SER A 872 14.64 -10.64 0.42
N LEU A 873 15.25 -11.52 1.22
CA LEU A 873 15.08 -11.52 2.67
C LEU A 873 15.64 -10.24 3.32
N ALA A 874 16.79 -9.75 2.84
CA ALA A 874 17.31 -8.46 3.28
C ALA A 874 16.44 -7.29 2.78
N GLU A 875 15.93 -7.37 1.55
CA GLU A 875 15.01 -6.37 0.98
C GLU A 875 13.67 -6.31 1.75
N SER A 876 13.17 -7.45 2.26
CA SER A 876 11.95 -7.55 3.08
C SER A 876 12.07 -6.98 4.50
N VAL A 877 13.30 -6.67 4.96
CA VAL A 877 13.47 -5.84 6.15
C VAL A 877 13.12 -4.40 5.77
N ASP A 878 11.91 -3.95 6.10
CA ASP A 878 11.52 -2.56 5.90
C ASP A 878 12.35 -1.61 6.77
N VAL A 879 13.41 -1.06 6.17
CA VAL A 879 14.33 -0.13 6.84
C VAL A 879 13.75 1.28 7.00
N VAL A 880 12.57 1.58 6.42
CA VAL A 880 11.94 2.91 6.48
C VAL A 880 11.46 3.22 7.91
N ALA A 881 11.02 2.21 8.66
CA ALA A 881 10.71 2.32 10.09
C ALA A 881 11.97 2.37 10.97
N GLU A 882 12.90 3.30 10.68
CA GLU A 882 14.25 3.38 11.27
C GLU A 882 14.27 3.32 12.82
N GLU A 883 13.26 3.91 13.48
CA GLU A 883 13.10 3.88 14.94
C GLU A 883 12.77 2.47 15.47
N GLN A 884 11.97 1.68 14.74
CA GLN A 884 11.70 0.27 15.07
C GLN A 884 12.98 -0.58 14.94
N LEU A 885 13.84 -0.34 13.94
CA LEU A 885 15.12 -1.06 13.81
C LEU A 885 16.12 -0.67 14.90
N ALA A 886 16.24 0.62 15.23
CA ALA A 886 17.11 1.07 16.32
C ALA A 886 16.69 0.44 17.66
N LEU A 887 15.38 0.28 17.90
CA LEU A 887 14.82 -0.44 19.04
C LEU A 887 15.06 -1.96 18.94
N ALA A 888 14.88 -2.57 17.76
CA ALA A 888 15.12 -3.99 17.53
C ALA A 888 16.56 -4.40 17.83
N ASP A 889 17.52 -3.64 17.32
CA ASP A 889 18.92 -4.05 17.32
C ASP A 889 19.59 -3.79 18.67
N SER A 890 19.24 -2.67 19.32
CA SER A 890 19.80 -2.29 20.62
C SER A 890 19.01 -2.83 21.84
N GLY A 891 17.71 -3.08 21.68
CA GLY A 891 16.82 -3.56 22.73
C GLY A 891 16.53 -5.06 22.67
N CYS A 892 16.38 -5.63 21.48
CA CYS A 892 15.96 -7.03 21.30
C CYS A 892 17.13 -7.98 20.98
N GLY A 893 18.30 -7.48 20.58
CA GLY A 893 19.49 -8.30 20.35
C GLY A 893 19.36 -9.31 19.20
N ILE A 894 18.73 -8.90 18.10
CA ILE A 894 18.72 -9.66 16.83
C ILE A 894 19.94 -9.20 16.02
N ASP A 895 20.95 -10.06 15.87
CA ASP A 895 22.18 -9.69 15.15
C ASP A 895 22.12 -10.08 13.66
N ARG A 896 21.66 -9.14 12.82
CA ARG A 896 21.62 -9.35 11.35
C ARG A 896 23.02 -9.43 10.73
N THR A 897 24.09 -9.10 11.46
CA THR A 897 25.46 -9.03 10.91
C THR A 897 25.90 -10.35 10.31
N ALA A 898 25.62 -11.49 10.95
CA ALA A 898 26.02 -12.80 10.44
C ALA A 898 25.39 -13.12 9.07
N MET A 899 24.09 -12.85 8.91
CA MET A 899 23.36 -13.08 7.66
C MET A 899 23.74 -12.07 6.58
N PHE A 900 23.91 -10.79 6.92
CA PHE A 900 24.39 -9.79 5.96
C PHE A 900 25.85 -10.05 5.52
N ASP A 901 26.76 -10.45 6.42
CA ASP A 901 28.13 -10.89 6.05
C ASP A 901 28.09 -12.11 5.11
N LYS A 902 27.13 -13.03 5.30
CA LYS A 902 26.92 -14.21 4.44
C LYS A 902 26.34 -13.83 3.08
N ILE A 903 25.40 -12.88 3.01
CA ILE A 903 24.90 -12.29 1.75
C ILE A 903 26.03 -11.56 1.00
N VAL A 904 26.91 -10.84 1.69
CA VAL A 904 28.12 -10.24 1.10
C VAL A 904 29.06 -11.32 0.55
N GLU A 905 29.27 -12.42 1.29
CA GLU A 905 30.08 -13.55 0.82
C GLU A 905 29.47 -14.26 -0.40
N ALA A 906 28.14 -14.44 -0.43
CA ALA A 906 27.40 -15.03 -1.53
C ALA A 906 27.44 -14.17 -2.81
N THR A 907 27.11 -12.87 -2.67
CA THR A 907 26.97 -11.94 -3.79
C THR A 907 28.33 -11.54 -4.38
N THR A 908 29.40 -11.47 -3.58
CA THR A 908 30.70 -10.93 -4.02
C THR A 908 31.87 -11.92 -3.94
N GLY A 909 31.68 -13.10 -3.36
CA GLY A 909 32.75 -14.08 -3.10
C GLY A 909 33.79 -13.60 -2.07
N ALA A 910 33.53 -12.52 -1.34
CA ALA A 910 34.47 -11.87 -0.43
C ALA A 910 34.18 -12.20 1.05
N SER A 911 34.53 -13.43 1.47
CA SER A 911 34.29 -13.91 2.83
C SER A 911 34.77 -12.98 3.94
N SER A 912 34.12 -13.02 5.11
CA SER A 912 34.49 -12.18 6.26
C SER A 912 35.96 -12.38 6.69
N SER A 913 36.51 -13.60 6.55
CA SER A 913 37.94 -13.87 6.78
C SER A 913 38.87 -13.31 5.70
N ARG A 914 38.37 -13.01 4.49
CA ARG A 914 39.09 -12.29 3.43
C ARG A 914 39.05 -10.78 3.70
N ARG A 915 37.85 -10.22 3.99
CA ARG A 915 37.64 -8.80 4.36
C ARG A 915 38.54 -8.40 5.54
N LYS A 916 38.68 -9.27 6.56
CA LYS A 916 39.60 -9.11 7.71
C LYS A 916 41.11 -9.23 7.39
N ARG A 917 41.51 -9.57 6.14
CA ARG A 917 42.91 -9.69 5.70
C ARG A 917 43.31 -8.68 4.62
N SER A 918 42.35 -8.23 3.82
CA SER A 918 42.51 -7.19 2.80
C SER A 918 41.15 -6.51 2.62
N THR A 919 41.12 -5.18 2.63
CA THR A 919 39.93 -4.42 2.28
C THR A 919 39.48 -4.79 0.87
N THR A 920 38.21 -5.17 0.71
CA THR A 920 37.58 -5.32 -0.60
C THR A 920 37.23 -3.95 -1.16
N VAL A 921 37.38 -3.77 -2.47
CA VAL A 921 36.88 -2.59 -3.20
C VAL A 921 35.61 -3.01 -3.91
N TYR A 922 34.49 -2.37 -3.60
CA TYR A 922 33.19 -2.66 -4.20
C TYR A 922 32.86 -1.67 -5.33
N THR A 923 32.13 -2.15 -6.34
CA THR A 923 31.53 -1.33 -7.39
C THR A 923 30.11 -0.87 -7.02
N CYS A 924 29.58 0.13 -7.72
CA CYS A 924 28.19 0.57 -7.61
C CYS A 924 27.22 -0.62 -7.78
N THR A 925 27.40 -1.39 -8.86
CA THR A 925 26.61 -2.59 -9.17
C THR A 925 26.68 -3.65 -8.07
N GLN A 926 27.83 -3.83 -7.40
CA GLN A 926 27.95 -4.76 -6.28
C GLN A 926 27.16 -4.29 -5.05
N VAL A 927 27.14 -2.99 -4.76
CA VAL A 927 26.33 -2.45 -3.65
C VAL A 927 24.83 -2.52 -3.98
N GLN A 928 24.44 -2.20 -5.21
CA GLN A 928 23.05 -2.34 -5.69
C GLN A 928 22.57 -3.81 -5.60
N ASN A 929 23.41 -4.77 -5.98
CA ASN A 929 23.10 -6.21 -5.85
C ASN A 929 23.12 -6.74 -4.40
N LEU A 930 23.51 -5.94 -3.40
CA LEU A 930 23.41 -6.30 -1.98
C LEU A 930 22.11 -5.78 -1.33
N GLY A 931 21.40 -4.84 -1.97
CA GLY A 931 20.24 -4.16 -1.39
C GLY A 931 20.52 -3.66 0.03
N ASN A 932 19.59 -3.95 0.94
CA ASN A 932 19.72 -3.60 2.36
C ASN A 932 20.93 -4.24 3.06
N ALA A 933 21.45 -5.39 2.60
CA ALA A 933 22.62 -6.03 3.21
C ALA A 933 23.92 -5.21 3.05
N ALA A 934 23.92 -4.18 2.18
CA ALA A 934 25.02 -3.24 2.05
C ALA A 934 25.36 -2.49 3.35
N VAL A 935 24.43 -2.41 4.33
CA VAL A 935 24.74 -1.82 5.65
C VAL A 935 25.79 -2.60 6.45
N SER A 936 26.14 -3.82 6.05
CA SER A 936 27.26 -4.59 6.62
C SER A 936 28.65 -4.21 6.08
N LEU A 937 28.74 -3.31 5.10
CA LEU A 937 30.01 -2.86 4.53
C LEU A 937 30.80 -2.01 5.54
N THR A 938 32.04 -2.40 5.83
CA THR A 938 32.82 -1.71 6.87
C THR A 938 33.23 -0.31 6.44
N THR A 939 33.47 0.58 7.40
CA THR A 939 33.99 1.94 7.15
C THR A 939 35.23 1.96 6.25
N ALA A 940 36.10 0.95 6.35
CA ALA A 940 37.27 0.77 5.51
C ALA A 940 36.93 0.41 4.06
N GLU A 941 35.89 -0.39 3.83
CA GLU A 941 35.43 -0.81 2.51
C GLU A 941 34.70 0.32 1.79
N LEU A 942 33.80 1.03 2.48
CA LEU A 942 33.14 2.26 2.01
C LEU A 942 34.18 3.32 1.62
N SER A 943 35.22 3.51 2.46
CA SER A 943 36.35 4.41 2.17
C SER A 943 37.16 3.97 0.94
N ALA A 944 37.23 2.67 0.66
CA ALA A 944 38.06 2.08 -0.39
C ALA A 944 37.37 1.97 -1.76
N MET A 945 36.05 2.16 -1.86
CA MET A 945 35.36 2.33 -3.15
C MET A 945 36.05 3.43 -3.97
N THR A 946 36.12 3.27 -5.30
CA THR A 946 36.71 4.34 -6.13
C THR A 946 35.78 5.56 -6.18
N SER A 947 36.32 6.73 -6.50
CA SER A 947 35.53 7.98 -6.56
C SER A 947 34.43 7.93 -7.62
N ALA A 948 34.59 7.15 -8.69
CA ALA A 948 33.53 6.92 -9.68
C ALA A 948 32.44 6.01 -9.10
N GLU A 949 32.81 4.83 -8.60
CA GLU A 949 31.88 3.85 -8.00
C GLU A 949 31.03 4.46 -6.88
N PHE A 950 31.64 5.25 -6.01
CA PHE A 950 30.95 5.92 -4.90
C PHE A 950 30.05 7.07 -5.37
N THR A 951 30.40 7.77 -6.46
CA THR A 951 29.55 8.84 -7.01
C THR A 951 28.32 8.26 -7.69
N ASN A 952 28.48 7.18 -8.48
CA ASN A 952 27.36 6.47 -9.11
C ASN A 952 26.44 5.84 -8.04
N CYS A 953 27.01 5.25 -7.00
CA CYS A 953 26.27 4.57 -5.94
C CYS A 953 25.68 5.50 -4.86
N LEU A 954 25.90 6.82 -4.95
CA LEU A 954 25.58 7.76 -3.88
C LEU A 954 24.12 7.70 -3.43
N GLU A 955 23.18 7.60 -4.38
CA GLU A 955 21.74 7.54 -4.11
C GLU A 955 21.32 6.22 -3.47
N THR A 956 21.94 5.10 -3.85
CA THR A 956 21.71 3.79 -3.21
C THR A 956 22.24 3.79 -1.77
N LEU A 957 23.46 4.31 -1.55
CA LEU A 957 24.04 4.45 -0.21
C LEU A 957 23.25 5.44 0.66
N GLY A 958 22.70 6.51 0.05
CA GLY A 958 21.89 7.53 0.71
C GLY A 958 20.48 7.08 1.06
N GLY A 959 19.83 6.26 0.23
CA GLY A 959 18.49 5.74 0.50
C GLY A 959 18.44 4.76 1.68
N LEU A 960 19.52 4.04 1.92
CA LEU A 960 19.65 3.12 3.06
C LEU A 960 19.74 3.88 4.39
N THR A 961 18.90 3.49 5.35
CA THR A 961 18.76 4.14 6.67
C THR A 961 19.57 3.44 7.78
N GLY A 962 19.70 2.11 7.72
CA GLY A 962 20.30 1.26 8.78
C GLY A 962 21.82 1.32 8.96
N TRP A 963 22.46 2.47 8.70
CA TRP A 963 23.90 2.66 8.86
C TRP A 963 24.30 3.05 10.28
N SER A 964 25.45 2.57 10.75
CA SER A 964 26.10 3.08 11.96
C SER A 964 26.59 4.53 11.78
N THR A 965 26.68 5.26 12.89
CA THR A 965 27.25 6.62 12.92
C THR A 965 28.61 6.69 12.24
N GLU A 966 29.49 5.71 12.50
CA GLU A 966 30.84 5.64 11.94
C GLU A 966 30.85 5.36 10.43
N GLN A 967 29.87 4.61 9.92
CA GLN A 967 29.68 4.40 8.47
C GLN A 967 29.20 5.68 7.79
N LEU A 968 28.24 6.39 8.39
CA LEU A 968 27.77 7.69 7.92
C LEU A 968 28.88 8.75 7.96
N GLU A 969 29.74 8.75 9.00
CA GLU A 969 30.92 9.62 9.07
C GLU A 969 31.95 9.29 7.97
N ALA A 970 32.21 8.00 7.70
CA ALA A 970 33.13 7.60 6.63
C ALA A 970 32.61 7.98 5.23
N MET A 971 31.30 7.78 4.98
CA MET A 971 30.67 8.18 3.72
C MET A 971 30.61 9.70 3.57
N ARG A 972 30.30 10.46 4.63
CA ARG A 972 30.42 11.93 4.64
C ARG A 972 31.82 12.37 4.24
N ASP A 973 32.85 11.86 4.91
CA ASP A 973 34.23 12.26 4.64
C ASP A 973 34.60 11.97 3.18
N LYS A 974 34.08 10.88 2.61
CA LYS A 974 34.22 10.52 1.20
C LYS A 974 33.45 11.43 0.23
N VAL A 975 32.22 11.84 0.56
CA VAL A 975 31.49 12.89 -0.20
C VAL A 975 32.34 14.17 -0.28
N PHE A 976 32.97 14.57 0.82
CA PHE A 976 33.80 15.78 0.82
C PHE A 976 35.21 15.60 0.21
N SER A 977 35.77 14.39 0.15
CA SER A 977 37.06 14.13 -0.51
C SER A 977 36.96 13.85 -2.01
N ASP A 978 35.86 13.27 -2.47
CA ASP A 978 35.74 12.75 -3.83
C ASP A 978 34.80 13.61 -4.69
N ILE A 979 33.69 14.09 -4.12
CA ILE A 979 32.64 14.82 -4.85
C ILE A 979 32.79 16.34 -4.65
N ALA A 980 32.84 16.82 -3.40
CA ALA A 980 33.04 18.23 -3.09
C ALA A 980 34.49 18.72 -3.34
N ALA A 981 35.41 17.84 -3.74
CA ALA A 981 36.74 18.26 -4.20
C ALA A 981 36.69 19.08 -5.51
N ALA A 982 35.60 18.96 -6.29
CA ALA A 982 35.35 19.78 -7.47
C ALA A 982 34.79 21.19 -7.15
N GLY A 983 34.20 21.39 -5.97
CA GLY A 983 33.53 22.63 -5.57
C GLY A 983 32.47 22.43 -4.49
N SER A 984 31.55 23.39 -4.33
CA SER A 984 30.33 23.16 -3.54
C SER A 984 29.47 22.06 -4.19
N LEU A 985 28.87 21.19 -3.38
CA LEU A 985 27.92 20.18 -3.85
C LEU A 985 26.77 20.84 -4.62
N THR A 986 26.39 20.27 -5.76
CA THR A 986 25.27 20.75 -6.58
C THR A 986 23.93 20.26 -6.04
N THR A 987 22.82 20.89 -6.45
CA THR A 987 21.46 20.47 -6.08
C THR A 987 21.19 18.99 -6.38
N ALA A 988 21.63 18.50 -7.54
CA ALA A 988 21.50 17.09 -7.93
C ALA A 988 22.36 16.16 -7.06
N GLN A 989 23.54 16.61 -6.63
CA GLN A 989 24.37 15.86 -5.67
C GLN A 989 23.75 15.85 -4.26
N VAL A 990 23.13 16.95 -3.82
CA VAL A 990 22.41 17.03 -2.54
C VAL A 990 21.19 16.10 -2.53
N PHE A 991 20.42 16.05 -3.61
CA PHE A 991 19.29 15.14 -3.77
C PHE A 991 19.71 13.67 -3.57
N LYS A 992 20.85 13.25 -4.12
CA LYS A 992 21.39 11.88 -3.97
C LYS A 992 21.95 11.56 -2.57
N LEU A 993 22.06 12.49 -1.61
CA LEU A 993 22.71 12.22 -0.30
C LEU A 993 21.90 11.35 0.65
N GLY A 994 20.57 11.47 0.66
CA GLY A 994 19.68 10.82 1.62
C GLY A 994 20.19 10.87 3.07
N LYS A 995 20.22 9.71 3.73
CA LYS A 995 20.66 9.51 5.13
C LYS A 995 22.09 9.96 5.40
N ILE A 996 23.01 9.94 4.42
CA ILE A 996 24.42 10.34 4.60
C ILE A 996 24.54 11.79 5.10
N ALA A 997 23.57 12.63 4.77
CA ALA A 997 23.50 14.01 5.26
C ALA A 997 23.34 14.13 6.79
N THR A 998 22.88 13.08 7.50
CA THR A 998 22.73 13.11 8.98
C THR A 998 24.07 13.22 9.72
N ALA A 999 25.17 12.72 9.15
CA ALA A 999 26.50 12.88 9.71
C ALA A 999 27.15 14.26 9.41
N PHE A 1000 26.50 15.12 8.61
CA PHE A 1000 27.09 16.39 8.18
C PHE A 1000 27.19 17.38 9.34
N THR A 1001 28.36 17.98 9.51
CA THR A 1001 28.55 19.03 10.52
C THR A 1001 27.70 20.26 10.20
N THR A 1002 27.45 21.10 11.20
CA THR A 1002 26.75 22.40 10.99
C THR A 1002 27.44 23.27 9.94
N THR A 1003 28.76 23.18 9.80
CA THR A 1003 29.53 23.86 8.75
C THR A 1003 29.26 23.27 7.37
N HIS A 1004 29.11 21.95 7.24
CA HIS A 1004 28.77 21.29 5.98
C HIS A 1004 27.36 21.67 5.53
N LEU A 1005 26.37 21.56 6.42
CA LEU A 1005 24.97 21.95 6.15
C LEU A 1005 24.85 23.43 5.78
N SER A 1006 25.60 24.31 6.45
CA SER A 1006 25.67 25.75 6.11
C SER A 1006 26.30 26.05 4.75
N ALA A 1007 26.99 25.09 4.12
CA ALA A 1007 27.67 25.25 2.84
C ALA A 1007 26.92 24.63 1.64
N LEU A 1008 25.84 23.87 1.88
CA LEU A 1008 25.02 23.27 0.82
C LEU A 1008 24.25 24.34 0.02
N ASP A 1009 23.74 23.96 -1.16
CA ASP A 1009 22.61 24.66 -1.76
C ASP A 1009 21.29 23.99 -1.35
N LEU A 1010 20.44 24.74 -0.65
CA LEU A 1010 19.14 24.33 -0.13
C LEU A 1010 18.02 25.17 -0.76
N SER A 1011 18.22 25.63 -2.00
CA SER A 1011 17.24 26.42 -2.75
C SER A 1011 16.15 25.58 -3.44
N ASP A 1012 16.39 24.29 -3.64
CA ASP A 1012 15.44 23.31 -4.17
C ASP A 1012 14.80 22.51 -3.02
N ILE A 1013 13.46 22.48 -2.98
CA ILE A 1013 12.72 21.87 -1.88
C ILE A 1013 12.75 20.34 -1.91
N ASP A 1014 12.93 19.71 -3.06
CA ASP A 1014 12.96 18.25 -3.19
C ASP A 1014 14.34 17.71 -2.81
N ALA A 1015 15.40 18.43 -3.17
CA ALA A 1015 16.75 18.15 -2.69
C ALA A 1015 16.86 18.35 -1.15
N VAL A 1016 16.12 19.32 -0.59
CA VAL A 1016 15.98 19.48 0.86
C VAL A 1016 15.22 18.31 1.47
N TYR A 1017 14.08 17.91 0.91
CA TYR A 1017 13.25 16.82 1.45
C TYR A 1017 14.01 15.50 1.55
N ASN A 1018 14.75 15.10 0.50
CA ASN A 1018 15.52 13.86 0.49
C ASN A 1018 16.53 13.75 1.63
N ILE A 1019 17.10 14.86 2.11
CA ILE A 1019 17.96 14.85 3.30
C ILE A 1019 17.18 15.09 4.60
N ALA A 1020 16.15 15.95 4.59
CA ALA A 1020 15.43 16.38 5.78
C ALA A 1020 14.36 15.40 6.30
N GLN A 1021 13.92 14.44 5.47
CA GLN A 1021 12.98 13.39 5.89
C GLN A 1021 13.57 12.46 6.96
N HIS A 1022 14.90 12.30 7.00
CA HIS A 1022 15.56 11.36 7.90
C HIS A 1022 15.70 11.91 9.34
N SER A 1023 15.55 11.00 10.30
CA SER A 1023 15.78 11.26 11.73
C SER A 1023 17.28 11.31 12.06
N GLY A 1024 17.62 11.55 13.34
CA GLY A 1024 18.99 11.48 13.87
C GLY A 1024 19.79 12.79 13.80
N TYR A 1025 19.26 13.85 13.19
CA TYR A 1025 19.86 15.18 13.26
C TYR A 1025 19.84 15.74 14.69
N SER A 1026 20.96 16.31 15.15
CA SER A 1026 20.99 17.13 16.36
C SER A 1026 20.33 18.50 16.14
N ALA A 1027 19.82 19.12 17.21
CA ALA A 1027 19.19 20.44 17.15
C ALA A 1027 20.09 21.50 16.48
N ALA A 1028 21.40 21.47 16.70
CA ALA A 1028 22.36 22.38 16.07
C ALA A 1028 22.50 22.16 14.55
N GLN A 1029 22.31 20.93 14.05
CA GLN A 1029 22.28 20.63 12.62
C GLN A 1029 20.97 21.13 11.99
N THR A 1030 19.82 20.90 12.63
CA THR A 1030 18.54 21.43 12.14
C THR A 1030 18.49 22.96 12.15
N GLU A 1031 19.03 23.63 13.19
CA GLU A 1031 19.17 25.10 13.24
C GLU A 1031 20.04 25.62 12.09
N ALA A 1032 21.19 24.96 11.82
CA ALA A 1032 22.08 25.34 10.73
C ALA A 1032 21.44 25.14 9.35
N ALA A 1033 20.77 24.01 9.13
CA ALA A 1033 20.09 23.71 7.88
C ALA A 1033 18.90 24.66 7.63
N PHE A 1034 18.03 24.86 8.62
CA PHE A 1034 16.91 25.81 8.52
C PHE A 1034 17.39 27.25 8.29
N THR A 1035 18.44 27.68 8.98
CA THR A 1035 19.04 29.00 8.78
C THR A 1035 19.62 29.15 7.36
N ARG A 1036 20.28 28.11 6.83
CA ARG A 1036 20.82 28.11 5.47
C ARG A 1036 19.74 28.09 4.40
N TYR A 1037 18.66 27.35 4.62
CA TYR A 1037 17.46 27.33 3.77
C TYR A 1037 16.80 28.72 3.74
N LEU A 1038 16.51 29.29 4.92
CA LEU A 1038 15.83 30.57 5.06
C LEU A 1038 16.63 31.71 4.44
N GLY A 1039 17.94 31.77 4.68
CA GLY A 1039 18.87 32.71 4.04
C GLY A 1039 18.55 34.19 4.31
N SER A 1040 17.78 34.81 3.41
CA SER A 1040 17.23 36.17 3.56
C SER A 1040 15.72 36.27 3.33
N THR A 1041 15.06 35.13 3.13
CA THR A 1041 13.60 34.99 2.99
C THR A 1041 12.92 35.21 4.35
N ALA A 1042 11.70 35.76 4.35
CA ALA A 1042 10.90 35.85 5.58
C ALA A 1042 10.17 34.52 5.84
N VAL A 1043 10.03 34.13 7.11
CA VAL A 1043 9.32 32.87 7.47
C VAL A 1043 7.86 32.89 6.99
N SER A 1044 7.24 34.07 6.97
CA SER A 1044 5.89 34.29 6.41
C SER A 1044 5.79 34.17 4.88
N ALA A 1045 6.88 33.82 4.19
CA ALA A 1045 6.92 33.52 2.76
C ALA A 1045 7.26 32.05 2.46
N ILE A 1046 7.39 31.19 3.48
CA ILE A 1046 7.49 29.74 3.30
C ILE A 1046 6.10 29.20 2.97
N SER A 1047 5.96 28.45 1.87
CA SER A 1047 4.68 27.87 1.46
C SER A 1047 4.35 26.59 2.25
N SER A 1048 3.09 26.19 2.16
CA SER A 1048 2.54 24.90 2.60
C SER A 1048 3.24 23.67 2.03
N GLU A 1049 3.89 23.78 0.87
CA GLU A 1049 4.68 22.71 0.27
C GLU A 1049 6.12 22.74 0.80
N HIS A 1050 6.66 23.95 1.00
CA HIS A 1050 7.98 24.14 1.60
C HIS A 1050 8.03 23.72 3.08
N LEU A 1051 6.95 23.91 3.84
CA LEU A 1051 6.85 23.36 5.20
C LEU A 1051 6.91 21.83 5.22
N VAL A 1052 6.28 21.17 4.25
CA VAL A 1052 6.31 19.70 4.12
C VAL A 1052 7.69 19.20 3.72
N GLY A 1053 8.28 19.79 2.66
CA GLY A 1053 9.62 19.42 2.20
C GLY A 1053 10.73 19.71 3.22
N LEU A 1054 10.51 20.62 4.18
CA LEU A 1054 11.46 20.89 5.27
C LEU A 1054 11.50 19.80 6.34
N SER A 1055 10.43 19.02 6.53
CA SER A 1055 10.36 17.88 7.47
C SER A 1055 11.13 18.12 8.80
N ASN A 1056 12.10 17.29 9.18
CA ASN A 1056 12.84 17.43 10.45
C ASN A 1056 13.66 18.72 10.56
N PHE A 1057 13.97 19.43 9.47
CA PHE A 1057 14.63 20.74 9.54
C PHE A 1057 13.71 21.83 10.14
N LEU A 1058 12.39 21.61 10.21
CA LEU A 1058 11.51 22.46 11.02
C LEU A 1058 11.92 22.46 12.51
N GLY A 1059 12.57 21.39 13.00
CA GLY A 1059 13.19 21.34 14.33
C GLY A 1059 14.27 22.40 14.57
N GLY A 1060 14.74 23.09 13.52
CA GLY A 1060 15.63 24.26 13.62
C GLY A 1060 14.92 25.60 13.85
N MET A 1061 13.59 25.65 13.84
CA MET A 1061 12.83 26.90 13.98
C MET A 1061 12.71 27.36 15.44
N THR A 1062 13.06 28.61 15.74
CA THR A 1062 12.73 29.20 17.05
C THR A 1062 11.21 29.41 17.19
N ALA A 1063 10.70 29.39 18.43
CA ALA A 1063 9.29 29.71 18.72
C ALA A 1063 8.81 31.05 18.11
N ALA A 1064 9.71 32.04 18.03
CA ALA A 1064 9.44 33.34 17.41
C ALA A 1064 9.34 33.27 15.87
N GLN A 1065 9.97 32.30 15.22
CA GLN A 1065 9.81 32.02 13.79
C GLN A 1065 8.55 31.18 13.52
N ILE A 1066 8.22 30.21 14.38
CA ILE A 1066 6.98 29.42 14.27
C ILE A 1066 5.75 30.34 14.30
N ALA A 1067 5.74 31.34 15.19
CA ALA A 1067 4.71 32.38 15.23
C ALA A 1067 4.63 33.29 13.97
N GLN A 1068 5.62 33.22 13.05
CA GLN A 1068 5.65 33.98 11.78
C GLN A 1068 5.24 33.16 10.56
N ILE A 1069 5.00 31.85 10.68
CA ILE A 1069 4.43 31.04 9.59
C ILE A 1069 3.05 31.63 9.22
N ASP A 1070 2.66 31.61 7.94
CA ASP A 1070 1.31 32.01 7.55
C ASP A 1070 0.24 31.03 8.10
N SER A 1071 -0.98 31.52 8.40
CA SER A 1071 -2.03 30.63 8.95
C SER A 1071 -2.59 29.66 7.90
N THR A 1072 -2.72 30.09 6.64
CA THR A 1072 -3.10 29.19 5.53
C THR A 1072 -2.00 28.16 5.31
N ALA A 1073 -0.74 28.61 5.14
CA ALA A 1073 0.38 27.72 4.90
C ALA A 1073 0.55 26.66 5.99
N PHE A 1074 0.34 27.03 7.27
CA PHE A 1074 0.34 26.10 8.39
C PHE A 1074 -0.85 25.13 8.36
N THR A 1075 -2.08 25.62 8.13
CA THR A 1075 -3.30 24.78 8.09
C THR A 1075 -3.19 23.71 7.01
N ASP A 1076 -2.75 24.12 5.82
CA ASP A 1076 -2.48 23.22 4.70
C ASP A 1076 -1.46 22.13 5.04
N SER A 1077 -0.52 22.36 5.97
CA SER A 1077 0.59 21.44 6.30
C SER A 1077 0.52 20.79 7.67
N VAL A 1078 -0.53 21.03 8.45
CA VAL A 1078 -0.51 20.65 9.87
C VAL A 1078 -0.49 19.14 10.07
N ALA A 1079 -1.15 18.34 9.21
CA ALA A 1079 -1.04 16.89 9.22
C ALA A 1079 0.41 16.39 9.07
N ASN A 1080 1.15 16.94 8.09
CA ASN A 1080 2.55 16.54 7.86
C ASN A 1080 3.47 16.98 9.02
N ILE A 1081 3.20 18.14 9.63
CA ILE A 1081 3.94 18.63 10.82
C ILE A 1081 3.59 17.78 12.05
N GLY A 1082 2.34 17.35 12.17
CA GLY A 1082 1.81 16.48 13.23
C GLY A 1082 2.33 15.04 13.20
N ASN A 1083 3.13 14.67 12.20
CA ASN A 1083 3.83 13.39 12.15
C ASN A 1083 5.30 13.51 12.62
N LEU A 1084 5.77 14.71 12.95
CA LEU A 1084 7.16 14.95 13.38
C LEU A 1084 7.30 14.92 14.91
N THR A 1085 8.28 14.18 15.41
CA THR A 1085 8.56 14.01 16.85
C THR A 1085 9.69 14.90 17.36
N GLY A 1086 10.62 15.31 16.50
CA GLY A 1086 11.90 15.95 16.86
C GLY A 1086 11.86 17.41 17.35
N PHE A 1087 10.71 17.93 17.78
CA PHE A 1087 10.60 19.30 18.31
C PHE A 1087 10.86 19.35 19.83
N SER A 1088 11.37 20.48 20.32
CA SER A 1088 11.41 20.79 21.75
C SER A 1088 10.05 21.25 22.29
N THR A 1089 9.85 21.19 23.62
CA THR A 1089 8.61 21.61 24.27
C THR A 1089 8.23 23.07 23.98
N ASP A 1090 9.20 23.98 23.86
CA ASP A 1090 8.97 25.38 23.47
C ASP A 1090 8.47 25.50 22.02
N GLN A 1091 8.95 24.62 21.12
CA GLN A 1091 8.52 24.56 19.72
C GLN A 1091 7.13 23.93 19.60
N PHE A 1092 6.86 22.81 20.28
CA PHE A 1092 5.51 22.23 20.37
C PHE A 1092 4.50 23.24 20.93
N THR A 1093 4.86 23.98 21.98
CA THR A 1093 4.02 25.07 22.51
C THR A 1093 3.74 26.13 21.45
N ALA A 1094 4.76 26.58 20.69
CA ALA A 1094 4.58 27.56 19.62
C ALA A 1094 3.77 27.03 18.43
N LEU A 1095 3.92 25.76 18.07
CA LEU A 1095 3.13 25.09 17.03
C LEU A 1095 1.66 24.97 17.47
N LYS A 1096 1.40 24.66 18.75
CA LYS A 1096 0.07 24.65 19.35
C LYS A 1096 -0.57 26.04 19.32
N GLU A 1097 0.15 27.09 19.74
CA GLU A 1097 -0.35 28.48 19.64
C GLU A 1097 -0.62 28.89 18.18
N LYS A 1098 0.19 28.38 17.24
CA LYS A 1098 -0.02 28.60 15.80
C LYS A 1098 -1.28 27.87 15.30
N ALA A 1099 -1.53 26.63 15.74
CA ALA A 1099 -2.77 25.91 15.48
C ALA A 1099 -3.99 26.63 16.08
N VAL A 1100 -3.90 27.13 17.31
CA VAL A 1100 -4.97 27.94 17.93
C VAL A 1100 -5.25 29.23 17.15
N THR A 1101 -4.20 29.83 16.57
CA THR A 1101 -4.31 31.02 15.71
C THR A 1101 -4.89 30.70 14.31
N ALA A 1102 -4.89 29.44 13.89
CA ALA A 1102 -5.39 28.99 12.59
C ALA A 1102 -6.79 28.38 12.66
N SER A 1103 -7.00 27.41 13.56
CA SER A 1103 -8.22 26.61 13.70
C SER A 1103 -9.13 27.04 14.86
N GLY A 1104 -8.81 28.16 15.52
CA GLY A 1104 -9.57 28.66 16.67
C GLY A 1104 -9.20 27.98 18.00
N ALA A 1105 -9.99 28.22 19.05
CA ALA A 1105 -9.68 27.73 20.38
C ALA A 1105 -9.83 26.20 20.50
N ILE A 1106 -9.01 25.56 21.34
CA ILE A 1106 -9.04 24.10 21.57
C ILE A 1106 -10.42 23.61 22.02
N SER A 1107 -11.15 24.41 22.80
CA SER A 1107 -12.53 24.10 23.21
C SER A 1107 -13.56 24.19 22.06
N THR A 1108 -13.11 24.42 20.83
CA THR A 1108 -13.91 24.39 19.59
C THR A 1108 -13.33 23.46 18.52
N TRP A 1109 -12.23 22.75 18.80
CA TRP A 1109 -11.66 21.75 17.89
C TRP A 1109 -12.52 20.48 17.86
N SER A 1110 -12.84 20.01 16.65
CA SER A 1110 -13.50 18.70 16.43
C SER A 1110 -12.52 17.55 16.69
N THR A 1111 -13.01 16.30 16.71
CA THR A 1111 -12.11 15.14 16.82
C THR A 1111 -11.21 15.02 15.59
N ALA A 1112 -11.75 15.26 14.39
CA ALA A 1112 -10.98 15.39 13.15
C ALA A 1112 -9.87 16.46 13.25
N THR A 1113 -10.16 17.61 13.87
CA THR A 1113 -9.14 18.66 14.11
C THR A 1113 -8.02 18.17 15.02
N PHE A 1114 -8.33 17.37 16.06
CA PHE A 1114 -7.31 16.77 16.95
C PHE A 1114 -6.44 15.73 16.24
N THR A 1115 -7.05 14.83 15.46
CA THR A 1115 -6.32 13.86 14.64
C THR A 1115 -5.39 14.57 13.64
N ASN A 1116 -5.90 15.61 12.96
CA ASN A 1116 -5.16 16.39 11.96
C ASN A 1116 -3.98 17.21 12.52
N VAL A 1117 -3.96 17.56 13.81
CA VAL A 1117 -2.79 18.25 14.41
C VAL A 1117 -1.71 17.31 14.92
N GLY A 1118 -2.01 16.02 15.11
CA GLY A 1118 -1.04 14.99 15.50
C GLY A 1118 -0.19 15.39 16.72
N THR A 1119 1.13 15.19 16.62
CA THR A 1119 2.13 15.52 17.65
C THR A 1119 2.12 16.98 18.10
N VAL A 1120 1.54 17.93 17.34
CA VAL A 1120 1.41 19.33 17.78
C VAL A 1120 0.57 19.45 19.07
N ALA A 1121 -0.33 18.49 19.33
CA ALA A 1121 -1.06 18.40 20.59
C ALA A 1121 -0.16 18.14 21.83
N ALA A 1122 1.11 17.74 21.66
CA ALA A 1122 2.08 17.66 22.75
C ALA A 1122 2.40 19.04 23.36
N GLY A 1123 2.08 20.14 22.66
CA GLY A 1123 2.18 21.52 23.15
C GLY A 1123 1.03 21.99 24.06
N LEU A 1124 0.05 21.13 24.37
CA LEU A 1124 -1.06 21.46 25.28
C LEU A 1124 -0.58 21.62 26.72
N THR A 1125 -1.06 22.66 27.40
CA THR A 1125 -0.76 22.93 28.81
C THR A 1125 -1.66 22.10 29.74
N GLU A 1126 -1.27 21.98 31.02
CA GLU A 1126 -2.06 21.29 32.07
C GLU A 1126 -3.53 21.74 32.09
N ALA A 1127 -3.78 23.05 31.93
CA ALA A 1127 -5.12 23.63 31.95
C ALA A 1127 -5.94 23.35 30.68
N GLU A 1128 -5.26 23.14 29.53
CA GLU A 1128 -5.91 22.78 28.26
C GLU A 1128 -6.23 21.27 28.23
N LEU A 1129 -5.32 20.42 28.71
CA LEU A 1129 -5.59 18.99 28.96
C LEU A 1129 -6.75 18.78 29.94
N THR A 1130 -6.79 19.56 31.02
CA THR A 1130 -7.90 19.53 32.01
C THR A 1130 -9.24 19.95 31.39
N ALA A 1131 -9.21 20.73 30.29
CA ALA A 1131 -10.39 21.23 29.61
C ALA A 1131 -10.84 20.38 28.40
N LEU A 1132 -10.11 19.31 28.05
CA LEU A 1132 -10.54 18.37 27.01
C LEU A 1132 -11.82 17.64 27.42
N THR A 1133 -12.79 17.61 26.51
CA THR A 1133 -14.01 16.82 26.68
C THR A 1133 -13.71 15.33 26.51
N ASP A 1134 -14.56 14.49 27.10
CA ASP A 1134 -14.44 13.02 27.04
C ASP A 1134 -14.33 12.48 25.61
N ALA A 1135 -15.01 13.12 24.64
CA ALA A 1135 -14.95 12.78 23.21
C ALA A 1135 -13.68 13.27 22.49
N GLN A 1136 -12.95 14.24 23.04
CA GLN A 1136 -11.69 14.75 22.47
C GLN A 1136 -10.46 13.97 22.94
N VAL A 1137 -10.54 13.29 24.10
CA VAL A 1137 -9.39 12.54 24.66
C VAL A 1137 -8.95 11.38 23.75
N PRO A 1138 -9.83 10.54 23.17
CA PRO A 1138 -9.43 9.51 22.20
C PRO A 1138 -8.79 10.06 20.92
N ALA A 1139 -9.07 11.31 20.55
CA ALA A 1139 -8.56 11.94 19.32
C ALA A 1139 -7.13 12.50 19.46
N VAL A 1140 -6.54 12.53 20.66
CA VAL A 1140 -5.15 12.96 20.87
C VAL A 1140 -4.22 11.82 20.46
N THR A 1141 -3.64 11.89 19.25
CA THR A 1141 -2.85 10.77 18.67
C THR A 1141 -1.83 10.15 19.64
N PRO A 1142 -1.57 8.83 19.59
CA PRO A 1142 -0.60 8.17 20.49
C PRO A 1142 0.80 8.81 20.46
N GLY A 1143 1.26 9.27 19.30
CA GLY A 1143 2.51 10.03 19.17
C GLY A 1143 2.51 11.35 19.96
N ALA A 1144 1.39 12.07 20.01
CA ALA A 1144 1.25 13.24 20.87
C ALA A 1144 1.27 12.84 22.36
N ILE A 1145 0.57 11.77 22.75
CA ILE A 1145 0.58 11.26 24.14
C ILE A 1145 2.02 10.97 24.60
N ALA A 1146 2.83 10.29 23.80
CA ALA A 1146 4.23 9.97 24.13
C ALA A 1146 5.12 11.21 24.33
N LEU A 1147 4.78 12.35 23.71
CA LEU A 1147 5.57 13.59 23.70
C LEU A 1147 5.11 14.63 24.75
N ILE A 1148 3.92 14.50 25.34
CA ILE A 1148 3.47 15.40 26.43
C ILE A 1148 4.44 15.28 27.63
N PRO A 1149 4.96 16.37 28.21
CA PRO A 1149 5.87 16.29 29.35
C PRO A 1149 5.25 15.55 30.54
N ALA A 1150 6.01 14.68 31.21
CA ALA A 1150 5.50 13.77 32.27
C ALA A 1150 4.70 14.46 33.39
N SER A 1151 5.13 15.66 33.83
CA SER A 1151 4.36 16.46 34.79
C SER A 1151 3.05 17.01 34.22
N THR A 1152 3.07 17.40 32.94
CA THR A 1152 1.93 18.01 32.24
C THR A 1152 0.83 16.98 32.01
N LEU A 1153 1.19 15.75 31.64
CA LEU A 1153 0.25 14.62 31.56
C LEU A 1153 -0.33 14.29 32.95
N ALA A 1154 0.53 14.12 33.95
CA ALA A 1154 0.12 13.71 35.30
C ALA A 1154 -0.74 14.75 36.05
N ASN A 1155 -0.54 16.04 35.78
CA ASN A 1155 -1.35 17.13 36.35
C ASN A 1155 -2.57 17.48 35.50
N GLY A 1156 -2.49 17.29 34.17
CA GLY A 1156 -3.49 17.74 33.21
C GLY A 1156 -4.60 16.75 32.90
N LEU A 1157 -4.37 15.44 33.02
CA LEU A 1157 -5.40 14.41 32.76
C LEU A 1157 -5.91 13.78 34.06
N SER A 1158 -7.23 13.87 34.26
CA SER A 1158 -7.91 13.23 35.39
C SER A 1158 -7.95 11.70 35.26
N THR A 1159 -8.16 11.00 36.38
CA THR A 1159 -8.36 9.54 36.40
C THR A 1159 -9.51 9.07 35.50
N ALA A 1160 -10.52 9.91 35.26
CA ALA A 1160 -11.60 9.59 34.33
C ALA A 1160 -11.11 9.67 32.87
N GLN A 1161 -10.48 10.78 32.47
CA GLN A 1161 -9.94 10.96 31.12
C GLN A 1161 -8.86 9.92 30.78
N LEU A 1162 -7.98 9.56 31.74
CA LEU A 1162 -7.00 8.49 31.54
C LEU A 1162 -7.63 7.09 31.35
N GLY A 1163 -8.86 6.89 31.82
CA GLY A 1163 -9.65 5.67 31.57
C GLY A 1163 -10.43 5.70 30.24
N LEU A 1164 -10.39 6.82 29.50
CA LEU A 1164 -10.95 6.96 28.15
C LEU A 1164 -9.88 6.79 27.05
N LEU A 1165 -8.61 6.56 27.42
CA LEU A 1165 -7.55 6.35 26.45
C LEU A 1165 -7.79 5.05 25.64
N SER A 1166 -7.45 5.08 24.35
CA SER A 1166 -7.30 3.88 23.54
C SER A 1166 -6.17 2.99 24.07
N MET A 1167 -6.13 1.74 23.64
CA MET A 1167 -5.06 0.83 24.04
C MET A 1167 -3.70 1.32 23.52
N GLU A 1168 -3.67 1.84 22.30
CA GLU A 1168 -2.52 2.42 21.62
C GLU A 1168 -2.04 3.70 22.34
N GLN A 1169 -2.96 4.60 22.70
CA GLN A 1169 -2.66 5.77 23.54
C GLN A 1169 -2.10 5.35 24.92
N ALA A 1170 -2.71 4.35 25.57
CA ALA A 1170 -2.32 3.88 26.89
C ALA A 1170 -0.99 3.08 26.88
N GLN A 1171 -0.64 2.45 25.76
CA GLN A 1171 0.70 1.90 25.49
C GLN A 1171 1.74 3.01 25.29
N ALA A 1172 1.39 4.06 24.51
CA ALA A 1172 2.26 5.20 24.24
C ALA A 1172 2.60 6.05 25.48
N VAL A 1173 1.89 5.88 26.60
CA VAL A 1173 2.29 6.45 27.90
C VAL A 1173 3.66 5.90 28.31
N THR A 1174 4.67 6.77 28.25
CA THR A 1174 6.07 6.42 28.50
C THR A 1174 6.34 6.07 29.96
N ASN A 1175 7.44 5.36 30.22
CA ASN A 1175 7.82 4.97 31.59
C ASN A 1175 7.98 6.15 32.56
N ASP A 1176 8.42 7.32 32.08
CA ASP A 1176 8.58 8.53 32.90
C ASP A 1176 7.23 9.22 33.16
N GLN A 1177 6.35 9.29 32.15
CA GLN A 1177 4.95 9.74 32.32
C GLN A 1177 4.20 8.84 33.32
N TYR A 1178 4.20 7.53 33.07
CA TYR A 1178 3.57 6.54 33.95
C TYR A 1178 4.15 6.63 35.37
N SER A 1179 5.47 6.78 35.53
CA SER A 1179 6.09 6.97 36.84
C SER A 1179 5.56 8.19 37.59
N ALA A 1180 5.30 9.31 36.91
CA ALA A 1180 4.77 10.54 37.49
C ALA A 1180 3.30 10.46 37.95
N LEU A 1181 2.49 9.54 37.40
CA LEU A 1181 1.07 9.37 37.75
C LEU A 1181 0.82 8.99 39.22
N SER A 1182 -0.32 9.40 39.77
CA SER A 1182 -0.84 8.85 41.05
C SER A 1182 -1.22 7.37 40.94
N THR A 1183 -1.52 6.71 42.06
CA THR A 1183 -1.86 5.26 42.07
C THR A 1183 -3.17 5.00 41.33
N GLU A 1184 -4.12 5.91 41.50
CA GLU A 1184 -5.44 5.91 40.89
C GLU A 1184 -5.35 6.18 39.38
N GLN A 1185 -4.51 7.13 38.95
CA GLN A 1185 -4.24 7.38 37.53
C GLN A 1185 -3.50 6.21 36.86
N LYS A 1186 -2.54 5.56 37.53
CA LYS A 1186 -1.89 4.35 37.04
C LYS A 1186 -2.91 3.26 36.75
N ALA A 1187 -3.76 2.94 37.73
CA ALA A 1187 -4.83 1.95 37.58
C ALA A 1187 -5.83 2.28 36.46
N ALA A 1188 -6.05 3.57 36.14
CA ALA A 1188 -6.87 3.97 34.99
C ALA A 1188 -6.16 3.75 33.64
N VAL A 1189 -4.87 4.10 33.53
CA VAL A 1189 -4.08 3.83 32.32
C VAL A 1189 -3.89 2.32 32.10
N ASP A 1190 -3.67 1.56 33.16
CA ASP A 1190 -3.61 0.10 33.10
C ASP A 1190 -4.98 -0.49 32.70
N LEU A 1191 -6.10 0.03 33.23
CA LEU A 1191 -7.43 -0.40 32.80
C LEU A 1191 -7.73 -0.05 31.33
N ALA A 1192 -7.30 1.12 30.83
CA ALA A 1192 -7.42 1.50 29.43
C ALA A 1192 -6.58 0.57 28.52
N GLN A 1193 -5.34 0.29 28.93
CA GLN A 1193 -4.40 -0.58 28.22
C GLN A 1193 -4.88 -2.03 28.19
N TYR A 1194 -5.19 -2.63 29.35
CA TYR A 1194 -5.46 -4.07 29.50
C TYR A 1194 -6.96 -4.44 29.48
N GLY A 1195 -7.88 -3.48 29.58
CA GLY A 1195 -9.31 -3.77 29.71
C GLY A 1195 -9.67 -4.45 31.04
N SER A 1196 -10.97 -4.55 31.34
CA SER A 1196 -11.42 -5.02 32.67
C SER A 1196 -11.16 -6.51 32.93
N ALA A 1197 -11.07 -7.33 31.88
CA ALA A 1197 -10.86 -8.78 31.97
C ALA A 1197 -9.38 -9.16 32.14
N ASP A 1198 -8.44 -8.46 31.50
CA ASP A 1198 -7.03 -8.86 31.46
C ASP A 1198 -6.13 -8.06 32.43
N VAL A 1199 -6.58 -6.89 32.94
CA VAL A 1199 -5.82 -6.06 33.90
C VAL A 1199 -5.46 -6.77 35.21
N ALA A 1200 -6.15 -7.86 35.57
CA ALA A 1200 -5.83 -8.69 36.73
C ALA A 1200 -4.63 -9.62 36.51
N ASP A 1201 -4.39 -10.03 35.27
CA ASP A 1201 -3.27 -10.89 34.85
C ASP A 1201 -2.09 -10.06 34.28
N ALA A 1202 -2.26 -8.74 34.18
CA ALA A 1202 -1.27 -7.81 33.65
C ALA A 1202 0.09 -7.93 34.36
N PRO A 1203 1.21 -8.09 33.61
CA PRO A 1203 2.54 -8.00 34.20
C PRO A 1203 2.72 -6.58 34.75
N PRO A 1204 3.19 -6.41 35.99
CA PRO A 1204 3.32 -5.08 36.58
C PRO A 1204 4.28 -4.24 35.75
N ARG A 1205 3.80 -3.10 35.22
CA ARG A 1205 4.58 -2.13 34.42
C ARG A 1205 5.88 -1.78 35.15
N SER A 1206 6.96 -2.44 34.75
CA SER A 1206 8.14 -2.56 35.59
C SER A 1206 9.07 -1.38 35.36
N GLY A 1207 9.25 -0.55 36.40
CA GLY A 1207 10.19 0.58 36.39
C GLY A 1207 11.66 0.13 36.41
N VAL A 1208 12.12 -0.56 35.36
CA VAL A 1208 13.47 -1.13 35.22
C VAL A 1208 14.50 -0.05 34.86
N SER A 1209 14.56 0.99 35.70
CA SER A 1209 15.62 2.01 35.69
C SER A 1209 16.30 2.11 37.06
N ALA A 1210 15.54 2.02 38.15
CA ALA A 1210 16.08 2.17 39.50
C ALA A 1210 16.87 0.94 40.01
N VAL A 1211 16.28 -0.26 39.95
CA VAL A 1211 16.83 -1.45 40.63
C VAL A 1211 18.08 -1.97 39.90
N HIS A 1212 18.04 -2.09 38.58
CA HIS A 1212 19.19 -2.57 37.80
C HIS A 1212 20.37 -1.59 37.88
N ALA A 1213 20.14 -0.28 37.83
CA ALA A 1213 21.18 0.72 38.03
C ALA A 1213 21.81 0.63 39.43
N CYS A 1214 21.01 0.47 40.50
CA CYS A 1214 21.54 0.26 41.85
C CYS A 1214 22.36 -1.03 41.98
N VAL A 1215 21.90 -2.15 41.42
CA VAL A 1215 22.65 -3.43 41.44
C VAL A 1215 23.96 -3.32 40.66
N MET A 1216 23.93 -2.75 39.44
CA MET A 1216 25.12 -2.55 38.61
C MET A 1216 26.12 -1.56 39.23
N LEU A 1217 25.67 -0.46 39.83
CA LEU A 1217 26.56 0.47 40.55
C LEU A 1217 27.17 -0.17 41.80
N VAL A 1218 26.44 -1.02 42.53
CA VAL A 1218 26.99 -1.80 43.64
C VAL A 1218 28.00 -2.82 43.15
N PHE A 1219 27.71 -3.56 42.08
CA PHE A 1219 28.68 -4.49 41.47
C PHE A 1219 29.93 -3.78 40.97
N SER A 1220 29.77 -2.63 40.30
CA SER A 1220 30.90 -1.80 39.84
C SER A 1220 31.75 -1.29 41.01
N ALA A 1221 31.12 -0.79 42.08
CA ALA A 1221 31.81 -0.33 43.29
C ALA A 1221 32.47 -1.48 44.09
N VAL A 1222 32.00 -2.72 43.94
CA VAL A 1222 32.64 -3.93 44.46
C VAL A 1222 33.81 -4.36 43.56
N LEU A 1223 33.66 -4.32 42.24
CA LEU A 1223 34.74 -4.63 41.29
C LEU A 1223 35.92 -3.65 41.41
N ILE A 1224 35.63 -2.35 41.54
CA ILE A 1224 36.60 -1.26 41.78
C ILE A 1224 37.21 -1.32 43.21
N ARG A 1225 36.78 -2.27 44.05
CA ARG A 1225 37.40 -2.62 45.35
C ARG A 1225 38.07 -4.00 45.37
N LEU A 1226 37.98 -4.76 44.28
CA LEU A 1226 38.62 -6.07 44.09
C LEU A 1226 39.77 -6.02 43.08
N LEU A 1227 39.75 -5.02 42.18
CA LEU A 1227 40.87 -4.54 41.37
C LEU A 1227 41.73 -3.54 42.16
#